data_AF-A0AA48IDC5-F1
#
_entry.id   AF-A0AA48IDC5-F1
#
_cell.length_a   1.000
_cell.length_b   1.000
_cell.length_c   1.000
_cell.angle_alpha   90.00
_cell.angle_beta   90.00
_cell.angle_gamma   90.00
#
_symmetry.space_group_name_H-M   'P 1'
#
loop_
_entity.id
_entity.type
_entity.pdbx_description
1 polymer ?
#
loop_
_entity_poly.entity_id
_entity_poly.type
_entity_poly.pdbx_seq_one_letter_code
_entity_poly.pdbx_strand_id
1 'polypeptide(L)'
;MTDTDIKVPKPIDDRDRGRMAGIAPVKAEYLIPADTTILVRSAPDDDAAEAAKDCRSGGDEKRQKTKGGWKARTKGQKPLLTGERSVRMCSGWEKTGKCPFGDQCKYAHSWDAYFAVKPVDIHYVRGTLSDEVTERVVGGEDPIGTKIDLATTCPVFAELGYCTFGWRCRFLGGHVKRAEGEEDNLTRVGGWELLGFPDMEGSREGRNAEVNWAKIDVLSSLQKSKYEYEFSPKYLAVVEPNKTFGRKPKKQPKKKRGPVNEEDAMNGEAEVTVQAPTEEEAMNEEEAANGEANGEQKGFVPGQAEAMDVPLRPEEKRRLNWDNGLYLAPLTTVGNLPFRRVCTDYGATITISEMALAEQIVQGKNEEWALVRRHESEKMFGVQLAGGWPNRMVPAAEVLARELGPSGIDFVDINMGCPIDLLFKQGAGSALMDNARRLGKICVGMNRALGEIPLTVKFRTGVANNHPIAHKLIPRFANEWGASAMTLHGRSRQQRYTKLADWAYIRKCVDVLRESTADAGLPPIPIFGNGDCYSAQSYWEEKEASGVDGVMVARGALIKPWLFTEIAERREWDISATERLEGIRKFAEYGLSHWGADTQGVNTTRRFLCEALSFQSRYIPIGLLERLPPMLNERPPAYRGRNELETLLGSSFVGDWVKISEMFLGPAGDDFNFQPKHKSNAYGSEEAQVIRTQGRWPRPGELTLNPDREADVRQFGSLGLINLHGKTVEMLGYGHIEGGAARLLHAFGCQILAANTASKKSGCHGYIIPGKGDVEGDIPTAWYSTQDPSSFKTFLSRSDILVGSLPSTPATRGMLTREHLAQLPPRALFINVRPGDLVFSDAILAALDAENGLFGAGLDVTDPEPLPAGHALFTHPRAVITPHSSADVEGYYDAGGELRVENIENMRRGGTPYNVVDPVKGY
;
A
#
# COMPACT_ATOMS: atom_id res chain seq x y z
N MET A 1 40.30 -35.72 9.52
CA MET A 1 40.62 -35.46 8.09
C MET A 1 39.64 -34.40 7.64
N THR A 2 39.84 -33.15 8.07
CA THR A 2 40.70 -32.09 7.50
C THR A 2 40.05 -31.42 6.29
N ASP A 3 39.73 -30.14 6.50
CA ASP A 3 39.66 -29.03 5.53
C ASP A 3 39.13 -29.33 4.13
N THR A 4 37.86 -28.98 3.93
CA THR A 4 37.43 -28.39 2.66
C THR A 4 37.11 -26.93 2.92
N ASP A 5 38.11 -26.08 2.69
CA ASP A 5 37.97 -24.64 2.48
C ASP A 5 36.86 -24.37 1.46
N ILE A 6 35.66 -24.03 1.94
CA ILE A 6 34.70 -23.29 1.13
C ILE A 6 35.27 -21.88 1.03
N LYS A 7 36.01 -21.62 -0.05
CA LYS A 7 36.42 -20.25 -0.40
C LYS A 7 35.17 -19.40 -0.51
N VAL A 8 34.95 -18.55 0.48
CA VAL A 8 34.02 -17.42 0.42
C VAL A 8 34.39 -16.62 -0.83
N PRO A 9 33.48 -16.45 -1.80
CA PRO A 9 33.74 -15.63 -2.97
C PRO A 9 34.11 -14.22 -2.49
N LYS A 10 35.21 -13.66 -3.00
CA LYS A 10 35.51 -12.24 -2.77
C LYS A 10 34.31 -11.40 -3.20
N PRO A 11 33.99 -10.30 -2.49
CA PRO A 11 32.99 -9.35 -2.95
C PRO A 11 33.38 -8.91 -4.36
N ILE A 12 32.49 -9.17 -5.32
CA ILE A 12 32.66 -8.69 -6.69
C ILE A 12 32.50 -7.17 -6.63
N ASP A 13 33.52 -6.42 -7.04
CA ASP A 13 33.44 -4.96 -7.15
C ASP A 13 32.37 -4.61 -8.19
N ASP A 14 31.27 -3.98 -7.75
CA ASP A 14 30.13 -3.61 -8.60
C ASP A 14 30.51 -2.60 -9.71
N ARG A 15 31.73 -2.04 -9.67
CA ARG A 15 32.23 -1.10 -10.69
C ARG A 15 32.53 -1.74 -12.04
N ASP A 16 32.73 -3.05 -12.11
CA ASP A 16 33.18 -3.73 -13.35
C ASP A 16 32.05 -4.14 -14.32
N ARG A 17 30.76 -3.90 -13.99
CA ARG A 17 29.62 -4.36 -14.83
C ARG A 17 28.64 -3.28 -15.30
N GLY A 18 28.94 -2.00 -15.14
CA GLY A 18 28.07 -0.92 -15.62
C GLY A 18 26.65 -0.93 -15.03
N ARG A 19 26.49 -1.47 -13.81
CA ARG A 19 25.18 -1.63 -13.16
C ARG A 19 24.66 -0.31 -12.59
N MET A 20 23.35 -0.09 -12.72
CA MET A 20 22.67 1.06 -12.12
C MET A 20 22.57 0.89 -10.60
N ALA A 21 23.00 1.91 -9.86
CA ALA A 21 22.85 1.95 -8.41
C ALA A 21 21.36 1.83 -8.01
N GLY A 22 21.06 0.97 -7.03
CA GLY A 22 19.71 0.80 -6.48
C GLY A 22 18.83 -0.23 -7.18
N ILE A 23 19.32 -0.98 -8.18
CA ILE A 23 18.61 -2.11 -8.78
C ILE A 23 19.13 -3.44 -8.21
N ALA A 24 18.22 -4.35 -7.88
CA ALA A 24 18.56 -5.68 -7.38
C ALA A 24 19.19 -6.54 -8.47
N PRO A 25 20.25 -7.30 -8.15
CA PRO A 25 21.00 -8.07 -9.13
C PRO A 25 20.29 -9.38 -9.43
N VAL A 26 19.25 -9.34 -10.27
CA VAL A 26 18.52 -10.53 -10.75
C VAL A 26 19.24 -11.11 -11.97
N LYS A 27 19.40 -12.43 -12.01
CA LYS A 27 20.05 -13.14 -13.13
C LYS A 27 19.30 -12.89 -14.45
N ALA A 28 20.06 -12.73 -15.53
CA ALA A 28 19.55 -12.32 -16.84
C ALA A 28 18.41 -13.21 -17.37
N GLU A 29 18.43 -14.52 -17.12
CA GLU A 29 17.41 -15.46 -17.60
C GLU A 29 16.02 -15.28 -16.97
N TYR A 30 15.92 -14.55 -15.85
CA TYR A 30 14.65 -14.23 -15.19
C TYR A 30 14.16 -12.81 -15.50
N LEU A 31 14.97 -11.97 -16.15
CA LEU A 31 14.59 -10.61 -16.49
C LEU A 31 13.57 -10.58 -17.64
N ILE A 32 12.60 -9.68 -17.52
CA ILE A 32 11.66 -9.41 -18.61
C ILE A 32 12.26 -8.30 -19.50
N PRO A 33 12.43 -8.52 -20.82
CA PRO A 33 13.06 -7.54 -21.72
C PRO A 33 12.38 -6.15 -21.68
N ALA A 34 13.19 -5.09 -21.66
CA ALA A 34 12.73 -3.71 -21.52
C ALA A 34 11.88 -3.20 -22.71
N ASP A 35 11.96 -3.90 -23.83
CA ASP A 35 11.32 -3.67 -25.12
C ASP A 35 9.78 -3.83 -25.04
N THR A 36 9.27 -4.41 -23.94
CA THR A 36 7.85 -4.66 -23.67
C THR A 36 7.29 -3.86 -22.48
N THR A 37 8.05 -2.90 -21.92
CA THR A 37 7.64 -2.26 -20.67
C THR A 37 6.70 -1.09 -20.85
N ILE A 38 5.47 -1.27 -20.33
CA ILE A 38 4.72 -0.21 -19.65
C ILE A 38 5.71 0.53 -18.74
N LEU A 39 5.93 1.81 -19.02
CA LEU A 39 6.75 2.77 -18.30
C LEU A 39 7.08 2.35 -16.85
N VAL A 40 8.32 1.88 -16.61
CA VAL A 40 8.93 1.99 -15.28
C VAL A 40 9.22 3.48 -15.08
N ARG A 41 8.20 4.25 -14.67
CA ARG A 41 8.42 5.61 -14.17
C ARG A 41 9.26 5.52 -12.90
N SER A 42 10.13 6.50 -12.70
CA SER A 42 10.89 6.66 -11.47
C SER A 42 9.97 6.53 -10.25
N ALA A 43 10.20 5.49 -9.46
CA ALA A 43 9.42 5.24 -8.26
C ALA A 43 9.60 6.41 -7.28
N PRO A 44 8.52 6.98 -6.71
CA PRO A 44 8.66 7.95 -5.63
C PRO A 44 9.43 7.34 -4.45
N ASP A 45 10.28 8.14 -3.81
CA ASP A 45 10.99 7.78 -2.58
C ASP A 45 10.02 7.25 -1.50
N ASP A 46 10.42 6.23 -0.73
CA ASP A 46 9.65 5.68 0.41
C ASP A 46 9.28 6.80 1.41
N ASP A 47 10.00 7.93 1.39
CA ASP A 47 9.70 9.16 2.12
C ASP A 47 8.32 9.78 1.81
N ALA A 48 7.78 9.58 0.61
CA ALA A 48 6.46 10.10 0.22
C ALA A 48 5.30 9.36 0.92
N ALA A 49 5.51 8.13 1.39
CA ALA A 49 4.52 7.33 2.11
C ALA A 49 4.34 7.80 3.56
N GLU A 50 5.41 8.24 4.23
CA GLU A 50 5.39 8.75 5.62
C GLU A 50 5.06 10.26 5.70
N ALA A 51 5.02 10.96 4.56
CA ALA A 51 4.62 12.37 4.47
C ALA A 51 3.12 12.55 4.17
N ALA A 52 2.40 11.47 3.85
CA ALA A 52 0.95 11.52 3.60
C ALA A 52 0.18 11.89 4.87
N LYS A 53 -0.85 12.73 4.75
CA LYS A 53 -1.69 13.15 5.87
C LYS A 53 -2.35 11.92 6.49
N ASP A 54 -2.22 11.78 7.81
CA ASP A 54 -2.85 10.73 8.59
C ASP A 54 -4.38 10.85 8.49
N CYS A 55 -5.02 9.99 7.69
CA CYS A 55 -6.48 9.94 7.50
C CYS A 55 -7.20 9.27 8.69
N ARG A 56 -6.69 9.42 9.92
CA ARG A 56 -7.36 8.92 11.14
C ARG A 56 -8.50 9.83 11.62
N SER A 57 -8.77 10.94 10.95
CA SER A 57 -10.01 11.69 11.16
C SER A 57 -11.09 11.17 10.21
N GLY A 58 -12.14 10.57 10.77
CA GLY A 58 -13.39 10.34 10.06
C GLY A 58 -13.81 11.58 9.28
N GLY A 59 -14.30 11.37 8.06
CA GLY A 59 -14.54 12.41 7.06
C GLY A 59 -15.37 13.57 7.59
N ASP A 60 -14.81 14.76 7.52
CA ASP A 60 -15.57 15.98 7.25
C ASP A 60 -15.23 16.40 5.82
N GLU A 61 -15.83 15.71 4.85
CA GLU A 61 -16.00 16.31 3.54
C GLU A 61 -16.81 17.59 3.74
N LYS A 62 -16.20 18.72 3.37
CA LYS A 62 -16.89 20.01 3.30
C LYS A 62 -18.02 19.92 2.27
N ARG A 63 -19.19 19.46 2.72
CA ARG A 63 -20.46 19.68 2.02
C ARG A 63 -20.67 21.19 1.94
N GLN A 64 -20.53 21.76 0.75
CA GLN A 64 -20.95 23.13 0.49
C GLN A 64 -22.42 23.27 0.92
N LYS A 65 -22.67 24.07 1.95
CA LYS A 65 -24.02 24.44 2.37
C LYS A 65 -24.59 25.41 1.32
N THR A 66 -25.30 24.90 0.34
CA THR A 66 -26.30 25.69 -0.38
C THR A 66 -27.47 25.94 0.57
N LYS A 67 -27.55 27.18 1.10
CA LYS A 67 -28.71 27.66 1.83
C LYS A 67 -29.86 27.88 0.84
N GLY A 68 -30.86 27.02 0.86
CA GLY A 68 -32.13 27.29 0.19
C GLY A 68 -32.96 26.04 -0.03
N GLY A 69 -34.11 25.94 0.66
CA GLY A 69 -35.15 24.97 0.33
C GLY A 69 -35.33 23.81 1.31
N TRP A 70 -35.69 24.10 2.56
CA TRP A 70 -36.25 23.08 3.45
C TRP A 70 -37.67 23.48 3.87
N LYS A 71 -38.61 23.35 2.93
CA LYS A 71 -40.04 23.17 3.22
C LYS A 71 -40.68 22.30 2.14
N ALA A 72 -41.40 21.29 2.61
CA ALA A 72 -42.30 20.38 1.90
C ALA A 72 -41.66 19.25 1.07
N ARG A 73 -41.58 18.05 1.67
CA ARG A 73 -42.28 16.85 1.14
C ARG A 73 -42.29 15.67 2.11
N THR A 74 -43.52 15.28 2.46
CA THR A 74 -44.03 13.92 2.80
C THR A 74 -43.43 13.13 3.97
N LYS A 75 -44.19 13.14 5.08
CA LYS A 75 -44.34 12.01 6.03
C LYS A 75 -44.58 10.71 5.25
N GLY A 76 -43.81 9.66 5.52
CA GLY A 76 -44.20 8.30 5.10
C GLY A 76 -43.13 7.32 4.65
N GLN A 77 -41.82 7.64 4.64
CA GLN A 77 -40.78 6.64 4.37
C GLN A 77 -39.61 6.79 5.34
N LYS A 78 -39.27 5.69 6.04
CA LYS A 78 -38.06 5.57 6.86
C LYS A 78 -36.84 5.72 5.93
N PRO A 79 -35.76 6.42 6.33
CA PRO A 79 -34.55 6.48 5.51
C PRO A 79 -33.90 5.08 5.51
N LEU A 80 -34.05 4.36 4.41
CA LEU A 80 -33.22 3.21 4.08
C LEU A 80 -31.85 3.73 3.62
N LEU A 81 -30.80 3.17 4.23
CA LEU A 81 -29.50 2.92 3.60
C LEU A 81 -28.77 4.13 3.01
N THR A 82 -27.91 4.74 3.82
CA THR A 82 -26.74 5.46 3.31
C THR A 82 -25.50 4.59 3.54
N GLY A 83 -25.06 3.90 2.48
CA GLY A 83 -23.72 3.33 2.32
C GLY A 83 -23.32 2.20 3.27
N GLU A 84 -23.95 1.04 3.19
CA GLU A 84 -23.47 -0.27 3.67
C GLU A 84 -24.56 -1.31 3.33
N ARG A 85 -24.37 -2.15 2.30
CA ARG A 85 -25.25 -3.32 2.03
C ARG A 85 -25.02 -4.48 3.03
N SER A 86 -24.42 -4.22 4.20
CA SER A 86 -24.27 -5.20 5.26
C SER A 86 -25.34 -4.98 6.32
N VAL A 87 -26.33 -5.86 6.38
CA VAL A 87 -27.26 -5.90 7.51
C VAL A 87 -26.46 -6.30 8.75
N ARG A 88 -26.26 -5.37 9.70
CA ARG A 88 -25.65 -5.71 11.00
C ARG A 88 -26.75 -6.21 11.94
N MET A 89 -26.53 -7.36 12.56
CA MET A 89 -27.42 -7.90 13.59
C MET A 89 -27.35 -7.05 14.86
N CYS A 90 -28.48 -6.84 15.53
CA CYS A 90 -28.47 -6.18 16.83
C CYS A 90 -27.94 -7.13 17.90
N SER A 91 -26.82 -6.78 18.52
CA SER A 91 -26.20 -7.61 19.57
C SER A 91 -27.06 -7.77 20.82
N GLY A 92 -27.95 -6.82 21.14
CA GLY A 92 -28.89 -6.94 22.25
C GLY A 92 -30.00 -7.94 21.95
N TRP A 93 -30.56 -7.85 20.74
CA TRP A 93 -31.60 -8.76 20.25
C TRP A 93 -31.06 -10.19 20.06
N GLU A 94 -29.90 -10.34 19.43
CA GLU A 94 -29.19 -11.63 19.25
C GLU A 94 -29.05 -12.41 20.56
N LYS A 95 -28.74 -11.71 21.65
CA LYS A 95 -28.47 -12.33 22.95
C LYS A 95 -29.70 -12.62 23.78
N THR A 96 -30.73 -11.77 23.69
CA THR A 96 -31.83 -11.76 24.66
C THR A 96 -33.22 -11.86 24.02
N GLY A 97 -33.29 -11.87 22.69
CA GLY A 97 -34.53 -11.72 21.92
C GLY A 97 -35.19 -10.35 22.07
N LYS A 98 -34.61 -9.42 22.84
CA LYS A 98 -35.17 -8.11 23.16
C LYS A 98 -34.18 -7.00 22.83
N CYS A 99 -34.66 -5.96 22.14
CA CYS A 99 -33.87 -4.77 21.84
C CYS A 99 -34.40 -3.56 22.63
N PRO A 100 -33.56 -2.83 23.38
CA PRO A 100 -34.00 -1.63 24.10
C PRO A 100 -34.45 -0.50 23.17
N PHE A 101 -34.10 -0.55 21.88
CA PHE A 101 -34.48 0.43 20.87
C PHE A 101 -35.69 0.00 20.02
N GLY A 102 -36.20 -1.23 20.17
CA GLY A 102 -37.35 -1.76 19.44
C GLY A 102 -37.31 -1.45 17.94
N ASP A 103 -38.42 -0.96 17.39
CA ASP A 103 -38.56 -0.64 15.95
C ASP A 103 -37.74 0.57 15.47
N GLN A 104 -37.10 1.30 16.39
CA GLN A 104 -36.18 2.40 16.08
C GLN A 104 -34.72 1.94 15.97
N CYS A 105 -34.45 0.65 16.21
CA CYS A 105 -33.13 0.08 16.05
C CYS A 105 -32.67 0.12 14.58
N LYS A 106 -31.42 0.56 14.37
CA LYS A 106 -30.79 0.59 13.04
C LYS A 106 -30.22 -0.76 12.57
N TYR A 107 -30.40 -1.81 13.36
CA TYR A 107 -29.84 -3.15 13.17
C TYR A 107 -30.94 -4.18 12.99
N ALA A 108 -30.65 -5.32 12.35
CA ALA A 108 -31.64 -6.38 12.16
C ALA A 108 -32.02 -7.05 13.48
N HIS A 109 -33.29 -7.46 13.55
CA HIS A 109 -33.92 -8.22 14.64
C HIS A 109 -34.56 -9.51 14.12
N SER A 110 -34.00 -10.10 13.06
CA SER A 110 -34.49 -11.34 12.45
C SER A 110 -33.32 -12.04 11.78
N TRP A 111 -33.14 -13.32 12.11
CA TRP A 111 -32.14 -14.18 11.48
C TRP A 111 -32.43 -14.37 9.99
N ASP A 112 -33.68 -14.55 9.59
CA ASP A 112 -34.08 -14.66 8.18
C ASP A 112 -33.67 -13.42 7.38
N ALA A 113 -33.94 -12.23 7.92
CA ALA A 113 -33.54 -10.97 7.29
C ALA A 113 -32.02 -10.81 7.20
N TYR A 114 -31.28 -11.33 8.16
CA TYR A 114 -29.82 -11.32 8.15
C TYR A 114 -29.26 -12.33 7.12
N PHE A 115 -29.74 -13.57 7.13
CA PHE A 115 -29.32 -14.61 6.18
C PHE A 115 -29.67 -14.28 4.73
N ALA A 116 -30.76 -13.55 4.49
CA ALA A 116 -31.11 -13.04 3.16
C ALA A 116 -30.03 -12.14 2.55
N VAL A 117 -29.23 -11.45 3.37
CA VAL A 117 -28.18 -10.51 2.91
C VAL A 117 -26.77 -11.00 3.23
N LYS A 118 -26.62 -12.04 4.07
CA LYS A 118 -25.33 -12.64 4.40
C LYS A 118 -24.70 -13.26 3.13
N PRO A 119 -23.44 -12.92 2.80
CA PRO A 119 -22.76 -13.58 1.70
C PRO A 119 -22.51 -15.07 2.00
N VAL A 120 -22.26 -15.85 0.94
CA VAL A 120 -22.01 -17.30 1.05
C VAL A 120 -20.83 -17.56 2.01
N ASP A 121 -20.87 -18.69 2.71
CA ASP A 121 -19.75 -19.15 3.49
C ASP A 121 -18.49 -19.33 2.62
N ILE A 122 -17.34 -19.21 3.28
CA ILE A 122 -16.01 -19.24 2.70
C ILE A 122 -15.41 -20.60 3.02
N HIS A 123 -14.77 -21.23 2.04
CA HIS A 123 -13.90 -22.37 2.31
C HIS A 123 -12.54 -21.88 2.79
N TYR A 124 -12.16 -22.29 3.99
CA TYR A 124 -10.80 -22.14 4.47
C TYR A 124 -10.02 -23.42 4.13
N VAL A 125 -8.95 -23.29 3.36
CA VAL A 125 -8.10 -24.44 3.03
C VAL A 125 -7.21 -24.77 4.24
N ARG A 126 -7.47 -25.91 4.90
CA ARG A 126 -6.53 -26.53 5.86
C ARG A 126 -5.83 -27.72 5.20
N GLY A 127 -4.50 -27.69 5.14
CA GLY A 127 -3.67 -28.77 4.57
C GLY A 127 -2.48 -28.24 3.77
N THR A 128 -1.60 -29.14 3.32
CA THR A 128 -0.45 -28.79 2.47
C THR A 128 -0.95 -28.20 1.16
N LEU A 129 -0.58 -26.94 0.89
CA LEU A 129 -0.89 -26.27 -0.35
C LEU A 129 -0.10 -26.95 -1.50
N SER A 130 -0.78 -27.27 -2.60
CA SER A 130 -0.15 -27.79 -3.82
C SER A 130 0.13 -26.66 -4.81
N ASP A 131 1.16 -26.80 -5.64
CA ASP A 131 1.53 -25.81 -6.66
C ASP A 131 0.46 -25.63 -7.77
N GLU A 132 -0.52 -26.53 -7.85
CA GLU A 132 -1.62 -26.47 -8.81
C GLU A 132 -2.81 -25.66 -8.28
N VAL A 133 -3.17 -24.59 -9.01
CA VAL A 133 -4.38 -23.78 -8.75
C VAL A 133 -5.62 -24.60 -9.10
N THR A 134 -6.16 -25.31 -8.12
CA THR A 134 -7.40 -26.10 -8.29
C THR A 134 -8.63 -25.22 -8.03
N GLU A 135 -9.50 -25.09 -9.04
CA GLU A 135 -10.86 -24.58 -8.85
C GLU A 135 -11.66 -25.58 -8.01
N ARG A 136 -12.36 -25.09 -6.99
CA ARG A 136 -13.20 -25.92 -6.14
C ARG A 136 -14.67 -25.57 -6.34
N VAL A 137 -15.45 -26.61 -6.60
CA VAL A 137 -16.90 -26.54 -6.84
C VAL A 137 -17.62 -26.43 -5.50
N VAL A 138 -18.41 -25.36 -5.33
CA VAL A 138 -19.32 -25.14 -4.19
C VAL A 138 -20.57 -25.99 -4.45
N GLY A 139 -20.99 -26.84 -3.50
CA GLY A 139 -22.08 -27.81 -3.73
C GLY A 139 -23.10 -27.92 -2.58
N GLY A 140 -24.39 -28.00 -2.95
CA GLY A 140 -25.50 -28.55 -2.14
C GLY A 140 -26.73 -27.64 -1.95
N GLU A 141 -27.93 -28.09 -2.37
CA GLU A 141 -29.24 -27.43 -2.17
C GLU A 141 -29.93 -27.89 -0.88
N ASP A 142 -30.31 -26.99 0.04
CA ASP A 142 -31.42 -27.16 1.03
C ASP A 142 -31.72 -25.84 1.82
N PRO A 143 -32.76 -25.74 2.68
CA PRO A 143 -33.92 -24.86 2.52
C PRO A 143 -33.81 -23.50 3.26
N ILE A 144 -32.70 -23.22 3.96
CA ILE A 144 -32.20 -21.85 4.28
C ILE A 144 -31.33 -21.40 3.09
N GLY A 145 -31.94 -21.41 1.91
CA GLY A 145 -31.28 -21.60 0.62
C GLY A 145 -30.06 -20.72 0.35
N THR A 146 -29.01 -21.37 -0.19
CA THR A 146 -27.85 -20.84 -0.95
C THR A 146 -26.63 -20.28 -0.20
N LYS A 147 -26.58 -20.21 1.14
CA LYS A 147 -25.49 -19.48 1.84
C LYS A 147 -24.64 -20.28 2.83
N ILE A 148 -25.10 -21.42 3.34
CA ILE A 148 -24.35 -22.26 4.28
C ILE A 148 -23.70 -23.40 3.51
N ASP A 149 -22.39 -23.53 3.63
CA ASP A 149 -21.64 -24.61 3.00
C ASP A 149 -21.01 -25.50 4.07
N LEU A 150 -21.52 -26.74 4.19
CA LEU A 150 -21.11 -27.71 5.21
C LEU A 150 -19.69 -28.25 5.03
N ALA A 151 -19.07 -28.05 3.86
CA ALA A 151 -17.68 -28.41 3.62
C ALA A 151 -16.71 -27.29 4.07
N THR A 152 -17.22 -26.21 4.66
CA THR A 152 -16.38 -25.14 5.20
C THR A 152 -15.72 -25.56 6.50
N THR A 153 -14.50 -25.06 6.73
CA THR A 153 -13.77 -25.26 7.98
C THR A 153 -13.52 -23.89 8.59
N CYS A 154 -14.03 -23.64 9.79
CA CYS A 154 -13.79 -22.39 10.48
C CYS A 154 -12.45 -22.47 11.23
N PRO A 155 -11.44 -21.63 10.93
CA PRO A 155 -10.16 -21.67 11.62
C PRO A 155 -10.30 -21.42 13.12
N VAL A 156 -11.15 -20.46 13.49
CA VAL A 156 -11.43 -20.10 14.90
C VAL A 156 -12.08 -21.27 15.65
N PHE A 157 -13.12 -21.88 15.07
CA PHE A 157 -13.79 -23.02 15.70
C PHE A 157 -12.86 -24.21 15.85
N ALA A 158 -12.01 -24.47 14.85
CA ALA A 158 -11.14 -25.63 14.87
C ALA A 158 -9.89 -25.43 15.76
N GLU A 159 -9.56 -24.19 16.13
CA GLU A 159 -8.57 -23.87 17.18
C GLU A 159 -9.18 -23.95 18.58
N LEU A 160 -10.39 -23.41 18.78
CA LEU A 160 -10.99 -23.26 20.11
C LEU A 160 -12.06 -24.28 20.51
N GLY A 161 -12.60 -25.02 19.56
CA GLY A 161 -13.82 -25.82 19.74
C GLY A 161 -15.12 -25.00 19.76
N TYR A 162 -15.05 -23.67 19.60
CA TYR A 162 -16.20 -22.77 19.51
C TYR A 162 -15.90 -21.50 18.71
N CYS A 163 -16.93 -20.87 18.14
CA CYS A 163 -16.78 -19.59 17.41
C CYS A 163 -17.67 -18.51 18.03
N THR A 164 -17.06 -17.44 18.55
CA THR A 164 -17.78 -16.33 19.20
C THR A 164 -18.68 -15.52 18.27
N PHE A 165 -18.51 -15.68 16.96
CA PHE A 165 -19.39 -15.06 15.97
C PHE A 165 -20.64 -15.88 15.68
N GLY A 166 -20.70 -17.14 16.11
CA GLY A 166 -21.89 -18.00 15.98
C GLY A 166 -22.48 -17.95 14.56
N TRP A 167 -23.77 -17.69 14.46
CA TRP A 167 -24.51 -17.55 13.20
C TRP A 167 -24.00 -16.46 12.24
N ARG A 168 -23.21 -15.49 12.73
CA ARG A 168 -22.58 -14.44 11.90
C ARG A 168 -21.30 -14.88 11.22
N CYS A 169 -20.76 -16.04 11.59
CA CYS A 169 -19.53 -16.59 11.02
C CYS A 169 -19.66 -16.76 9.49
N ARG A 170 -18.59 -16.45 8.77
CA ARG A 170 -18.46 -16.70 7.32
C ARG A 170 -17.94 -18.10 7.01
N PHE A 171 -17.80 -18.96 8.01
CA PHE A 171 -17.41 -20.37 7.89
C PHE A 171 -18.42 -21.23 8.66
N LEU A 172 -19.71 -20.85 8.57
CA LEU A 172 -20.76 -21.32 9.47
C LEU A 172 -20.98 -22.83 9.35
N GLY A 173 -20.93 -23.38 8.14
CA GLY A 173 -21.11 -24.80 7.91
C GLY A 173 -20.16 -25.71 8.70
N GLY A 174 -18.96 -25.23 9.02
CA GLY A 174 -17.99 -25.98 9.83
C GLY A 174 -18.34 -26.13 11.31
N HIS A 175 -19.38 -25.44 11.81
CA HIS A 175 -19.77 -25.50 13.22
C HIS A 175 -21.29 -25.42 13.45
N VAL A 176 -22.07 -25.97 12.51
CA VAL A 176 -23.52 -26.20 12.65
C VAL A 176 -23.87 -27.64 12.32
N LYS A 177 -24.96 -28.14 12.89
CA LYS A 177 -25.57 -29.42 12.49
C LYS A 177 -27.09 -29.29 12.42
N ARG A 178 -27.77 -30.19 11.71
CA ARG A 178 -29.23 -30.28 11.79
C ARG A 178 -29.66 -30.77 13.16
N ALA A 179 -30.73 -30.17 13.69
CA ALA A 179 -31.31 -30.57 14.96
C ALA A 179 -32.84 -30.49 14.88
N GLU A 180 -33.50 -31.47 15.49
CA GLU A 180 -34.96 -31.50 15.67
C GLU A 180 -35.28 -31.05 17.10
N GLY A 181 -36.20 -30.09 17.28
CA GLY A 181 -36.59 -29.56 18.59
C GLY A 181 -37.16 -28.15 18.54
N GLU A 182 -37.49 -27.58 19.72
CA GLU A 182 -37.90 -26.17 19.83
C GLU A 182 -36.75 -25.24 19.40
N GLU A 183 -37.08 -24.27 18.54
CA GLU A 183 -36.17 -23.22 18.12
C GLU A 183 -35.96 -22.19 19.23
N ASP A 184 -34.76 -21.63 19.28
CA ASP A 184 -34.44 -20.51 20.15
C ASP A 184 -33.68 -19.44 19.34
N ASN A 185 -33.62 -18.21 19.86
CA ASN A 185 -32.99 -17.11 19.10
C ASN A 185 -31.45 -17.11 19.16
N LEU A 186 -30.81 -18.07 19.83
CA LEU A 186 -29.39 -18.03 20.19
C LEU A 186 -28.58 -19.23 19.66
N THR A 187 -28.99 -20.45 19.98
CA THR A 187 -28.33 -21.71 19.66
C THR A 187 -29.04 -22.54 18.59
N ARG A 188 -30.36 -22.35 18.38
CA ARG A 188 -31.17 -23.16 17.45
C ARG A 188 -32.05 -22.34 16.51
N VAL A 189 -31.58 -22.08 15.29
CA VAL A 189 -32.25 -21.20 14.32
C VAL A 189 -32.50 -21.95 13.01
N GLY A 190 -33.75 -21.94 12.52
CA GLY A 190 -34.12 -22.47 11.21
C GLY A 190 -33.85 -23.97 11.03
N GLY A 191 -34.02 -24.77 12.09
CA GLY A 191 -33.73 -26.21 12.08
C GLY A 191 -32.22 -26.59 12.16
N TRP A 192 -31.35 -25.64 12.49
CA TRP A 192 -29.92 -25.87 12.73
C TRP A 192 -29.54 -25.56 14.18
N GLU A 193 -28.57 -26.29 14.71
CA GLU A 193 -27.98 -26.08 16.03
C GLU A 193 -26.49 -25.70 15.90
N LEU A 194 -26.07 -24.63 16.60
CA LEU A 194 -24.65 -24.24 16.70
C LEU A 194 -23.88 -25.23 17.57
N LEU A 195 -22.73 -25.69 17.07
CA LEU A 195 -21.83 -26.56 17.81
C LEU A 195 -20.94 -25.75 18.76
N GLY A 196 -20.74 -26.27 19.97
CA GLY A 196 -19.75 -25.77 20.93
C GLY A 196 -19.98 -24.34 21.44
N PHE A 197 -21.10 -23.69 21.12
CA PHE A 197 -21.35 -22.31 21.51
C PHE A 197 -21.55 -22.21 23.03
N PRO A 198 -20.65 -21.55 23.78
CA PRO A 198 -20.69 -21.58 25.24
C PRO A 198 -21.84 -20.72 25.78
N ASP A 199 -22.38 -21.09 26.95
CA ASP A 199 -23.29 -20.25 27.72
C ASP A 199 -22.58 -18.91 28.02
N MET A 200 -23.09 -17.83 27.42
CA MET A 200 -22.41 -16.54 27.26
C MET A 200 -22.22 -15.73 28.56
N GLU A 201 -22.50 -16.30 29.73
CA GLU A 201 -22.37 -15.61 31.02
C GLU A 201 -20.91 -15.44 31.49
N GLY A 202 -19.93 -16.14 30.90
CA GLY A 202 -18.54 -16.15 31.41
C GLY A 202 -17.41 -15.59 30.53
N SER A 203 -17.51 -15.49 29.21
CA SER A 203 -16.31 -15.63 28.35
C SER A 203 -15.88 -14.39 27.53
N ARG A 204 -15.77 -13.20 28.13
CA ARG A 204 -14.98 -12.11 27.48
C ARG A 204 -13.48 -12.29 27.69
N GLU A 205 -13.08 -12.91 28.79
CA GLU A 205 -11.71 -13.27 29.13
C GLU A 205 -11.37 -14.60 28.43
N GLY A 206 -10.27 -14.66 27.66
CA GLY A 206 -9.79 -15.91 27.05
C GLY A 206 -10.15 -16.16 25.57
N ARG A 207 -10.60 -15.16 24.80
CA ARG A 207 -10.80 -15.32 23.34
C ARG A 207 -9.45 -15.61 22.64
N ASN A 208 -9.34 -16.77 21.97
CA ASN A 208 -8.21 -17.10 21.08
C ASN A 208 -6.82 -16.97 21.73
N ALA A 209 -6.71 -17.31 23.02
CA ALA A 209 -5.50 -17.12 23.82
C ALA A 209 -4.92 -15.69 23.79
N GLU A 210 -5.73 -14.70 23.41
CA GLU A 210 -5.39 -13.28 23.50
C GLU A 210 -5.62 -12.76 24.91
N VAL A 211 -4.61 -12.09 25.44
CA VAL A 211 -4.62 -11.40 26.73
C VAL A 211 -4.57 -9.89 26.55
N ASN A 212 -4.58 -9.15 27.66
CA ASN A 212 -4.62 -7.67 27.70
C ASN A 212 -5.92 -7.06 27.15
N TRP A 213 -7.05 -7.74 27.34
CA TRP A 213 -8.36 -7.14 27.06
C TRP A 213 -8.68 -6.05 28.07
N ALA A 214 -8.86 -4.83 27.58
CA ALA A 214 -9.31 -3.73 28.43
C ALA A 214 -10.73 -4.00 28.96
N LYS A 215 -10.89 -3.97 30.29
CA LYS A 215 -12.19 -4.15 30.95
C LYS A 215 -13.12 -2.97 30.63
N ILE A 216 -14.42 -3.23 30.53
CA ILE A 216 -15.42 -2.23 30.06
C ILE A 216 -15.52 -1.05 31.03
N ASP A 217 -15.53 -1.34 32.32
CA ASP A 217 -15.52 -0.41 33.43
C ASP A 217 -14.27 0.48 33.42
N VAL A 218 -13.10 -0.11 33.18
CA VAL A 218 -11.84 0.62 33.01
C VAL A 218 -11.92 1.59 31.83
N LEU A 219 -12.29 1.12 30.64
CA LEU A 219 -12.47 1.97 29.47
C LEU A 219 -13.52 3.07 29.71
N SER A 220 -14.65 2.73 30.32
CA SER A 220 -15.70 3.70 30.61
C SER A 220 -15.24 4.74 31.62
N SER A 221 -14.43 4.39 32.61
CA SER A 221 -13.93 5.33 33.61
C SER A 221 -12.90 6.28 33.01
N LEU A 222 -11.99 5.79 32.15
CA LEU A 222 -11.05 6.61 31.38
C LEU A 222 -11.77 7.60 30.47
N GLN A 223 -12.75 7.13 29.68
CA GLN A 223 -13.54 7.97 28.78
C GLN A 223 -14.33 9.06 29.52
N LYS A 224 -14.82 8.76 30.72
CA LYS A 224 -15.53 9.72 31.59
C LYS A 224 -14.59 10.56 32.45
N SER A 225 -13.27 10.38 32.32
CA SER A 225 -12.24 11.02 33.16
C SER A 225 -12.48 10.81 34.67
N LYS A 226 -12.99 9.63 35.04
CA LYS A 226 -13.24 9.18 36.41
C LYS A 226 -12.27 8.09 36.88
N TYR A 227 -11.31 7.71 36.04
CA TYR A 227 -10.28 6.76 36.42
C TYR A 227 -9.40 7.36 37.52
N GLU A 228 -9.24 6.62 38.61
CA GLU A 228 -8.44 7.04 39.76
C GLU A 228 -6.97 6.71 39.53
N TYR A 229 -6.10 7.70 39.66
CA TYR A 229 -4.65 7.56 39.55
C TYR A 229 -4.03 7.80 40.91
N GLU A 230 -3.17 6.88 41.35
CA GLU A 230 -2.52 6.94 42.66
C GLU A 230 -1.20 7.70 42.59
N PHE A 231 -0.45 7.51 41.50
CA PHE A 231 0.91 8.04 41.34
C PHE A 231 0.95 9.31 40.48
N SER A 232 0.30 9.31 39.31
CA SER A 232 0.47 10.39 38.32
C SER A 232 0.12 11.78 38.83
N PRO A 233 -1.01 12.02 39.55
CA PRO A 233 -1.34 13.34 40.07
C PRO A 233 -0.29 13.88 41.04
N LYS A 234 0.24 13.00 41.90
CA LYS A 234 1.31 13.30 42.86
C LYS A 234 2.59 13.72 42.13
N TYR A 235 3.05 12.89 41.19
CA TYR A 235 4.25 13.17 40.40
C TYR A 235 4.14 14.49 39.61
N LEU A 236 2.99 14.72 38.97
CA LEU A 236 2.79 15.90 38.13
C LEU A 236 2.69 17.20 38.96
N ALA A 237 2.18 17.13 40.19
CA ALA A 237 2.18 18.28 41.09
C ALA A 237 3.60 18.79 41.40
N VAL A 238 4.59 17.89 41.48
CA VAL A 238 6.00 18.26 41.69
C VAL A 238 6.65 18.76 40.40
N VAL A 239 6.43 18.05 39.30
CA VAL A 239 7.22 18.23 38.07
C VAL A 239 6.64 19.26 37.11
N GLU A 240 5.32 19.48 37.15
CA GLU A 240 4.59 20.47 36.37
C GLU A 240 3.43 21.11 37.19
N PRO A 241 3.69 21.80 38.33
CA PRO A 241 2.66 22.32 39.24
C PRO A 241 1.62 23.24 38.58
N ASN A 242 2.00 23.90 37.48
CA ASN A 242 1.17 24.85 36.75
C ASN A 242 0.40 24.22 35.56
N LYS A 243 0.51 22.90 35.33
CA LYS A 243 -0.23 22.20 34.27
C LYS A 243 -1.23 21.23 34.87
N THR A 244 -2.50 21.42 34.53
CA THR A 244 -3.58 20.54 34.96
C THR A 244 -3.53 19.17 34.28
N PHE A 245 -3.72 18.12 35.07
CA PHE A 245 -3.99 16.76 34.62
C PHE A 245 -5.11 16.74 33.56
N GLY A 246 -4.91 16.01 32.46
CA GLY A 246 -6.00 15.72 31.53
C GLY A 246 -6.43 16.84 30.53
N ARG A 247 -6.08 18.11 30.73
CA ARG A 247 -6.56 19.25 29.89
C ARG A 247 -5.49 19.87 28.98
N LYS A 248 -5.90 20.27 27.76
CA LYS A 248 -5.05 21.04 26.82
C LYS A 248 -4.60 22.36 27.46
N PRO A 249 -3.35 22.83 27.23
CA PRO A 249 -2.96 24.17 27.62
C PRO A 249 -3.87 25.20 26.93
N LYS A 250 -4.42 26.15 27.70
CA LYS A 250 -5.13 27.31 27.13
C LYS A 250 -4.16 28.05 26.21
N LYS A 251 -4.53 28.24 24.93
CA LYS A 251 -3.80 29.14 24.03
C LYS A 251 -3.67 30.50 24.72
N GLN A 252 -2.45 30.96 24.96
CA GLN A 252 -2.23 32.36 25.32
C GLN A 252 -2.75 33.25 24.18
N PRO A 253 -3.39 34.39 24.48
CA PRO A 253 -3.89 35.29 23.45
C PRO A 253 -2.71 35.82 22.64
N LYS A 254 -2.72 35.57 21.32
CA LYS A 254 -1.76 36.20 20.40
C LYS A 254 -1.91 37.71 20.54
N LYS A 255 -0.83 38.42 20.89
CA LYS A 255 -0.75 39.88 20.73
C LYS A 255 -1.08 40.21 19.27
N LYS A 256 -2.11 41.03 19.05
CA LYS A 256 -2.47 41.55 17.73
C LYS A 256 -1.27 42.31 17.17
N ARG A 257 -0.70 41.85 16.05
CA ARG A 257 0.07 42.73 15.15
C ARG A 257 -0.95 43.52 14.34
N GLY A 258 -0.70 44.82 14.20
CA GLY A 258 -1.57 45.78 13.50
C GLY A 258 -1.74 45.45 12.01
N PRO A 259 -2.70 46.11 11.33
CA PRO A 259 -3.04 45.80 9.96
C PRO A 259 -1.89 46.21 9.04
N VAL A 260 -1.54 45.32 8.11
CA VAL A 260 -0.63 45.60 7.00
C VAL A 260 -1.50 46.07 5.83
N ASN A 261 -1.15 47.21 5.24
CA ASN A 261 -1.85 47.84 4.13
C ASN A 261 -1.90 46.93 2.89
N GLU A 262 -3.03 46.97 2.18
CA GLU A 262 -3.43 46.12 1.05
C GLU A 262 -2.88 46.56 -0.33
N GLU A 263 -1.73 47.23 -0.43
CA GLU A 263 -1.29 47.82 -1.72
C GLU A 263 -0.08 47.20 -2.44
N ASP A 264 0.61 46.19 -1.89
CA ASP A 264 1.78 45.58 -2.57
C ASP A 264 1.50 44.20 -3.20
N ALA A 265 0.25 43.77 -3.26
CA ALA A 265 -0.13 42.48 -3.83
C ALA A 265 -0.38 42.56 -5.35
N MET A 266 0.57 43.09 -6.12
CA MET A 266 0.56 43.01 -7.59
C MET A 266 1.91 43.45 -8.16
N ASN A 267 2.78 42.48 -8.47
CA ASN A 267 3.62 42.42 -9.68
C ASN A 267 4.77 41.43 -9.53
N GLY A 268 4.94 40.58 -10.55
CA GLY A 268 6.26 40.21 -11.06
C GLY A 268 6.88 38.91 -10.55
N GLU A 269 7.03 37.98 -11.49
CA GLU A 269 7.84 36.76 -11.43
C GLU A 269 9.30 37.04 -11.01
N ALA A 270 9.89 36.17 -10.19
CA ALA A 270 11.35 36.03 -10.08
C ALA A 270 11.74 34.65 -9.53
N GLU A 271 12.68 34.02 -10.23
CA GLU A 271 13.35 32.75 -9.91
C GLU A 271 14.00 32.75 -8.51
N VAL A 272 13.88 31.63 -7.80
CA VAL A 272 14.61 31.40 -6.55
C VAL A 272 15.94 30.71 -6.87
N THR A 273 16.99 31.50 -7.05
CA THR A 273 18.37 31.02 -6.91
C THR A 273 18.74 31.07 -5.44
N VAL A 274 19.09 29.91 -4.87
CA VAL A 274 19.62 29.80 -3.50
C VAL A 274 21.12 30.07 -3.57
N GLN A 275 21.56 31.24 -3.12
CA GLN A 275 22.97 31.48 -2.81
C GLN A 275 23.27 31.02 -1.38
N ALA A 276 24.38 30.31 -1.22
CA ALA A 276 24.90 29.90 0.09
C ALA A 276 25.43 31.12 0.88
N PRO A 277 25.42 31.09 2.23
CA PRO A 277 25.92 32.19 3.03
C PRO A 277 27.45 32.32 2.91
N THR A 278 27.95 33.54 2.98
CA THR A 278 29.38 33.87 2.90
C THR A 278 30.10 33.63 4.23
N GLU A 279 31.42 33.42 4.16
CA GLU A 279 32.31 33.08 5.29
C GLU A 279 32.28 34.09 6.46
N GLU A 280 31.79 35.32 6.27
CA GLU A 280 31.60 36.31 7.34
C GLU A 280 30.37 36.05 8.24
N GLU A 281 29.33 35.37 7.74
CA GLU A 281 28.16 35.00 8.57
C GLU A 281 28.44 33.75 9.42
N ALA A 282 29.36 32.88 8.97
CA ALA A 282 29.78 31.68 9.71
C ALA A 282 30.67 32.02 10.93
N MET A 283 31.41 33.13 10.89
CA MET A 283 32.28 33.57 12.00
C MET A 283 31.49 34.18 13.17
N ASN A 284 30.28 34.72 12.95
CA ASN A 284 29.45 35.27 14.02
C ASN A 284 28.69 34.20 14.83
N GLU A 285 28.60 32.96 14.35
CA GLU A 285 28.05 31.83 15.13
C GLU A 285 29.09 31.18 16.06
N GLU A 286 30.40 31.33 15.79
CA GLU A 286 31.47 30.87 16.69
C GLU A 286 31.65 31.78 17.91
N GLU A 287 31.40 33.10 17.80
CA GLU A 287 31.45 34.01 18.97
C GLU A 287 30.22 33.87 19.89
N ALA A 288 29.07 33.40 19.38
CA ALA A 288 27.92 33.05 20.22
C ALA A 288 28.13 31.76 21.04
N ALA A 289 29.13 30.95 20.69
CA ALA A 289 29.50 29.73 21.40
C ALA A 289 30.48 29.97 22.57
N ASN A 290 31.12 31.14 22.67
CA ASN A 290 32.14 31.46 23.68
C ASN A 290 31.80 32.65 24.60
N GLY A 291 30.53 33.08 24.67
CA GLY A 291 30.07 34.08 25.64
C GLY A 291 30.05 33.53 27.08
N GLU A 292 30.92 34.08 27.92
CA GLU A 292 31.20 33.67 29.29
C GLU A 292 29.98 33.40 30.19
N ALA A 293 30.16 32.33 30.97
CA ALA A 293 29.38 31.93 32.11
C ALA A 293 29.11 33.07 33.11
N ASN A 294 27.85 33.50 33.20
CA ASN A 294 27.29 34.04 34.44
C ASN A 294 25.76 33.97 34.44
N GLY A 295 25.26 32.84 34.92
CA GLY A 295 23.85 32.58 35.14
C GLY A 295 23.70 31.12 35.51
N GLU A 296 23.70 30.81 36.81
CA GLU A 296 23.64 29.45 37.37
C GLU A 296 22.71 28.51 36.60
N GLN A 297 23.29 27.69 35.71
CA GLN A 297 22.63 26.56 35.07
C GLN A 297 22.46 25.43 36.11
N LYS A 298 21.40 25.50 36.93
CA LYS A 298 20.98 24.34 37.72
C LYS A 298 20.18 23.39 36.82
N GLY A 299 20.84 22.32 36.39
CA GLY A 299 20.22 21.16 35.74
C GLY A 299 19.08 20.60 36.60
N PHE A 300 18.11 19.93 35.96
CA PHE A 300 17.12 19.13 36.69
C PHE A 300 17.88 18.00 37.42
N VAL A 301 18.03 18.14 38.74
CA VAL A 301 18.59 17.11 39.62
C VAL A 301 17.41 16.21 40.06
N PRO A 302 17.51 14.88 39.90
CA PRO A 302 16.48 13.91 40.30
C PRO A 302 15.92 14.09 41.73
N GLY A 303 16.70 14.70 42.62
CA GLY A 303 16.40 14.95 44.04
C GLY A 303 15.06 15.61 44.37
N GLN A 304 14.47 16.42 43.48
CA GLN A 304 13.16 17.02 43.79
C GLN A 304 11.97 16.05 43.64
N ALA A 305 12.13 14.97 42.87
CA ALA A 305 11.12 13.91 42.76
C ALA A 305 11.33 12.81 43.83
N GLU A 306 12.49 12.73 44.48
CA GLU A 306 12.80 11.73 45.53
C GLU A 306 11.96 11.88 46.81
N ALA A 307 11.29 13.01 47.01
CA ALA A 307 10.51 13.30 48.21
C ALA A 307 9.11 12.64 48.27
N MET A 308 8.73 11.81 47.30
CA MET A 308 7.37 11.24 47.21
C MET A 308 7.25 9.76 47.55
N ASP A 309 8.30 8.97 47.29
CA ASP A 309 8.50 7.55 47.63
C ASP A 309 9.98 7.18 47.35
N VAL A 310 10.54 6.18 48.06
CA VAL A 310 11.90 5.68 47.81
C VAL A 310 11.94 5.10 46.39
N PRO A 311 12.79 5.62 45.47
CA PRO A 311 12.90 5.05 44.13
C PRO A 311 13.32 3.59 44.23
N LEU A 312 12.66 2.71 43.47
CA LEU A 312 13.15 1.34 43.30
C LEU A 312 14.61 1.40 42.84
N ARG A 313 15.49 0.73 43.57
CA ARG A 313 16.89 0.60 43.19
C ARG A 313 16.94 -0.09 41.82
N PRO A 314 17.94 0.20 40.96
CA PRO A 314 18.12 -0.53 39.71
C PRO A 314 18.14 -2.05 39.88
N GLU A 315 18.57 -2.53 41.05
CA GLU A 315 18.58 -3.95 41.45
C GLU A 315 17.20 -4.53 41.75
N GLU A 316 16.24 -3.71 42.20
CA GLU A 316 14.88 -4.11 42.54
C GLU A 316 13.96 -4.18 41.30
N LYS A 317 14.43 -3.65 40.17
CA LYS A 317 13.69 -3.69 38.92
C LYS A 317 13.93 -5.01 38.19
N ARG A 318 12.86 -5.60 37.61
CA ARG A 318 12.97 -6.80 36.79
C ARG A 318 14.00 -6.56 35.68
N ARG A 319 14.96 -7.47 35.51
CA ARG A 319 15.95 -7.35 34.45
C ARG A 319 15.44 -7.98 33.16
N LEU A 320 15.74 -7.31 32.06
CA LEU A 320 15.49 -7.83 30.72
C LEU A 320 16.68 -8.70 30.32
N ASN A 321 16.47 -10.02 30.27
CA ASN A 321 17.43 -10.93 29.67
C ASN A 321 17.09 -11.08 28.18
N TRP A 322 17.79 -10.31 27.34
CA TRP A 322 17.62 -10.29 25.89
C TRP A 322 18.79 -10.96 25.15
N ASP A 323 19.60 -11.76 25.86
CA ASP A 323 20.75 -12.44 25.28
C ASP A 323 20.30 -13.35 24.13
N ASN A 324 20.89 -13.13 22.95
CA ASN A 324 20.51 -13.80 21.70
C ASN A 324 19.03 -13.63 21.30
N GLY A 325 18.33 -12.65 21.87
CA GLY A 325 16.95 -12.36 21.56
C GLY A 325 16.78 -11.82 20.14
N LEU A 326 15.85 -12.39 19.39
CA LEU A 326 15.47 -11.95 18.06
C LEU A 326 14.32 -10.96 18.15
N TYR A 327 14.63 -9.68 17.94
CA TYR A 327 13.75 -8.56 18.28
C TYR A 327 13.05 -7.97 17.05
N LEU A 328 11.74 -8.13 16.97
CA LEU A 328 10.89 -7.45 15.99
C LEU A 328 10.65 -5.99 16.37
N ALA A 329 10.81 -5.08 15.42
CA ALA A 329 10.57 -3.66 15.62
C ALA A 329 9.07 -3.32 15.77
N PRO A 330 8.73 -2.20 16.44
CA PRO A 330 7.38 -1.65 16.42
C PRO A 330 7.09 -1.04 15.05
N LEU A 331 6.06 -1.53 14.36
CA LEU A 331 5.75 -1.19 12.98
C LEU A 331 4.30 -0.72 12.86
N THR A 332 4.07 0.60 12.83
CA THR A 332 2.70 1.15 12.74
C THR A 332 1.98 0.66 11.48
N THR A 333 0.71 0.28 11.62
CA THR A 333 -0.20 -0.31 10.61
C THR A 333 0.05 -1.79 10.32
N VAL A 334 1.30 -2.23 10.22
CA VAL A 334 1.67 -3.56 9.73
C VAL A 334 2.19 -4.50 10.82
N GLY A 335 2.56 -3.98 11.98
CA GLY A 335 3.02 -4.72 13.18
C GLY A 335 1.88 -5.18 14.10
N ASN A 336 0.70 -5.44 13.52
CA ASN A 336 -0.47 -5.92 14.24
C ASN A 336 -0.24 -7.33 14.83
N LEU A 337 -1.09 -7.75 15.77
CA LEU A 337 -0.93 -9.01 16.48
C LEU A 337 -0.80 -10.25 15.55
N PRO A 338 -1.62 -10.40 14.49
CA PRO A 338 -1.44 -11.47 13.50
C PRO A 338 -0.05 -11.50 12.88
N PHE A 339 0.50 -10.35 12.47
CA PHE A 339 1.85 -10.28 11.93
C PHE A 339 2.92 -10.72 12.95
N ARG A 340 2.81 -10.26 14.20
CA ARG A 340 3.76 -10.62 15.26
C ARG A 340 3.73 -12.12 15.57
N ARG A 341 2.54 -12.75 15.52
CA ARG A 341 2.40 -14.21 15.64
C ARG A 341 3.11 -14.93 14.49
N VAL A 342 2.95 -14.48 13.24
CA VAL A 342 3.71 -15.04 12.10
C VAL A 342 5.23 -14.91 12.32
N CYS A 343 5.72 -13.75 12.76
CA CYS A 343 7.14 -13.60 13.09
C CYS A 343 7.60 -14.52 14.24
N THR A 344 6.74 -14.76 15.23
CA THR A 344 7.01 -15.67 16.36
C THR A 344 7.12 -17.11 15.87
N ASP A 345 6.25 -17.56 14.95
CA ASP A 345 6.35 -18.87 14.31
C ASP A 345 7.69 -19.07 13.58
N TYR A 346 8.24 -17.99 13.02
CA TYR A 346 9.55 -17.97 12.37
C TYR A 346 10.73 -17.72 13.33
N GLY A 347 10.48 -17.68 14.64
CA GLY A 347 11.54 -17.64 15.66
C GLY A 347 11.80 -16.27 16.29
N ALA A 348 11.02 -15.23 16.00
CA ALA A 348 11.09 -13.99 16.78
C ALA A 348 10.80 -14.28 18.26
N THR A 349 11.69 -13.85 19.16
CA THR A 349 11.57 -14.12 20.59
C THR A 349 11.12 -12.90 21.39
N ILE A 350 11.36 -11.70 20.85
CA ILE A 350 10.95 -10.43 21.45
C ILE A 350 10.04 -9.72 20.45
N THR A 351 8.80 -9.48 20.84
CA THR A 351 7.82 -8.73 20.07
C THR A 351 7.41 -7.47 20.81
N ILE A 352 6.87 -6.51 20.08
CA ILE A 352 6.42 -5.24 20.64
C ILE A 352 5.19 -4.76 19.87
N SER A 353 4.28 -4.09 20.57
CA SER A 353 3.10 -3.49 19.97
C SER A 353 3.46 -2.48 18.87
N GLU A 354 2.47 -2.15 18.04
CA GLU A 354 2.52 -0.91 17.29
C GLU A 354 2.64 0.29 18.24
N MET A 355 3.01 1.45 17.69
CA MET A 355 3.12 2.69 18.46
C MET A 355 1.74 3.13 18.97
N ALA A 356 1.54 3.04 20.29
CA ALA A 356 0.34 3.51 20.97
C ALA A 356 0.49 4.96 21.47
N LEU A 357 -0.41 5.86 21.09
CA LEU A 357 -0.50 7.24 21.54
C LEU A 357 -0.96 7.28 23.00
N ALA A 358 -0.08 7.73 23.88
CA ALA A 358 -0.34 7.81 25.32
C ALA A 358 -1.61 8.62 25.66
N GLU A 359 -1.91 9.67 24.89
CA GLU A 359 -3.15 10.44 25.06
C GLU A 359 -4.41 9.60 24.79
N GLN A 360 -4.38 8.71 23.80
CA GLN A 360 -5.54 7.89 23.42
C GLN A 360 -5.74 6.70 24.36
N ILE A 361 -4.67 6.14 24.92
CA ILE A 361 -4.72 5.15 26.01
C ILE A 361 -5.45 5.75 27.23
N VAL A 362 -5.03 6.94 27.66
CA VAL A 362 -5.63 7.67 28.80
C VAL A 362 -7.07 8.11 28.52
N GLN A 363 -7.44 8.33 27.25
CA GLN A 363 -8.82 8.61 26.85
C GLN A 363 -9.70 7.34 26.75
N GLY A 364 -9.15 6.14 26.95
CA GLY A 364 -9.88 4.88 26.83
C GLY A 364 -10.38 4.62 25.41
N LYS A 365 -9.61 4.99 24.37
CA LYS A 365 -9.97 4.72 22.97
C LYS A 365 -9.80 3.23 22.66
N ASN A 366 -10.89 2.58 22.24
CA ASN A 366 -10.90 1.14 21.96
C ASN A 366 -9.86 0.72 20.92
N GLU A 367 -9.66 1.53 19.88
CA GLU A 367 -8.69 1.28 18.80
C GLU A 367 -7.26 1.24 19.35
N GLU A 368 -6.92 2.14 20.27
CA GLU A 368 -5.59 2.21 20.85
C GLU A 368 -5.32 1.08 21.84
N TRP A 369 -6.33 0.73 22.64
CA TRP A 369 -6.29 -0.42 23.53
C TRP A 369 -6.28 -1.77 22.80
N ALA A 370 -6.64 -1.80 21.51
CA ALA A 370 -6.46 -3.01 20.70
C ALA A 370 -4.98 -3.26 20.34
N LEU A 371 -4.15 -2.19 20.26
CA LEU A 371 -2.73 -2.31 19.89
C LEU A 371 -1.89 -3.02 20.96
N VAL A 372 -2.29 -2.89 22.23
CA VAL A 372 -1.58 -3.46 23.40
C VAL A 372 -1.97 -4.90 23.71
N ARG A 373 -2.81 -5.52 22.87
CA ARG A 373 -3.17 -6.94 22.98
C ARG A 373 -1.97 -7.82 22.66
N ARG A 374 -1.91 -8.92 23.40
CA ARG A 374 -0.86 -9.95 23.33
C ARG A 374 -1.48 -11.31 23.08
N HIS A 375 -0.77 -12.19 22.38
CA HIS A 375 -1.10 -13.61 22.30
C HIS A 375 -0.15 -14.44 23.17
N GLU A 376 -0.61 -15.56 23.73
CA GLU A 376 0.21 -16.42 24.60
C GLU A 376 1.50 -16.94 23.94
N SER A 377 1.52 -17.06 22.61
CA SER A 377 2.71 -17.46 21.85
C SER A 377 3.84 -16.44 21.92
N GLU A 378 3.53 -15.16 22.18
CA GLU A 378 4.53 -14.10 22.33
C GLU A 378 5.24 -14.28 23.68
N LYS A 379 6.43 -14.89 23.65
CA LYS A 379 7.22 -15.21 24.86
C LYS A 379 7.60 -13.96 25.65
N MET A 380 7.96 -12.89 24.93
CA MET A 380 8.30 -11.60 25.51
C MET A 380 7.66 -10.50 24.70
N PHE A 381 6.78 -9.73 25.35
CA PHE A 381 5.97 -8.72 24.69
C PHE A 381 6.12 -7.34 25.33
N GLY A 382 6.47 -6.35 24.52
CA GLY A 382 6.52 -4.95 24.93
C GLY A 382 5.36 -4.11 24.41
N VAL A 383 5.10 -2.98 25.07
CA VAL A 383 4.19 -1.94 24.55
C VAL A 383 4.97 -0.67 24.27
N GLN A 384 4.91 -0.17 23.03
CA GLN A 384 5.53 1.11 22.68
C GLN A 384 4.54 2.27 22.85
N LEU A 385 4.89 3.26 23.67
CA LEU A 385 4.14 4.49 23.87
C LEU A 385 4.76 5.68 23.13
N ALA A 386 3.91 6.52 22.52
CA ALA A 386 4.27 7.79 21.94
C ALA A 386 3.48 8.96 22.57
N GLY A 387 4.20 10.02 22.88
CA GLY A 387 3.64 11.25 23.43
C GLY A 387 4.75 12.23 23.78
N GLY A 388 4.38 13.50 23.93
CA GLY A 388 5.36 14.59 24.05
C GLY A 388 5.47 15.21 25.45
N TRP A 389 4.70 14.72 26.42
CA TRP A 389 4.47 15.42 27.68
C TRP A 389 4.30 14.47 28.88
N PRO A 390 4.87 14.81 30.07
CA PRO A 390 4.73 14.00 31.29
C PRO A 390 3.27 13.75 31.67
N ASN A 391 2.40 14.76 31.56
CA ASN A 391 0.98 14.67 31.91
C ASN A 391 0.12 13.75 31.02
N ARG A 392 0.73 13.11 30.02
CA ARG A 392 0.11 12.08 29.17
C ARG A 392 0.87 10.75 29.25
N MET A 393 2.20 10.81 29.22
CA MET A 393 3.05 9.62 29.23
C MET A 393 3.02 8.88 30.57
N VAL A 394 3.12 9.60 31.69
CA VAL A 394 3.14 9.00 33.03
C VAL A 394 1.79 8.34 33.38
N PRO A 395 0.63 9.00 33.14
CA PRO A 395 -0.67 8.37 33.35
C PRO A 395 -0.91 7.16 32.45
N ALA A 396 -0.43 7.18 31.21
CA ALA A 396 -0.55 6.03 30.32
C ALA A 396 0.26 4.83 30.85
N ALA A 397 1.49 5.06 31.31
CA ALA A 397 2.32 4.03 31.91
C ALA A 397 1.68 3.43 33.19
N GLU A 398 1.16 4.28 34.07
CA GLU A 398 0.47 3.84 35.30
C GLU A 398 -0.75 2.97 35.00
N VAL A 399 -1.56 3.37 34.01
CA VAL A 399 -2.75 2.60 33.60
C VAL A 399 -2.36 1.25 33.01
N LEU A 400 -1.35 1.21 32.14
CA LEU A 400 -0.89 -0.06 31.57
C LEU A 400 -0.33 -0.98 32.65
N ALA A 401 0.48 -0.46 33.58
CA ALA A 401 1.02 -1.24 34.67
C ALA A 401 -0.08 -1.83 35.57
N ARG A 402 -1.08 -1.02 35.93
CA ARG A 402 -2.16 -1.46 36.81
C ARG A 402 -3.11 -2.46 36.15
N GLU A 403 -3.50 -2.19 34.91
CA GLU A 403 -4.57 -2.95 34.26
C GLU A 403 -4.07 -4.19 33.52
N LEU A 404 -2.78 -4.22 33.13
CA LEU A 404 -2.19 -5.34 32.39
C LEU A 404 -1.15 -6.11 33.20
N GLY A 405 -0.45 -5.44 34.12
CA GLY A 405 0.52 -6.05 35.02
C GLY A 405 1.72 -6.73 34.34
N PRO A 406 2.61 -7.35 35.14
CA PRO A 406 3.80 -8.05 34.63
C PRO A 406 3.51 -9.32 33.82
N SER A 407 2.30 -9.90 33.97
CA SER A 407 1.84 -11.05 33.17
C SER A 407 1.37 -10.64 31.78
N GLY A 408 0.85 -9.41 31.64
CA GLY A 408 0.38 -8.87 30.37
C GLY A 408 1.47 -8.21 29.54
N ILE A 409 2.43 -7.53 30.19
CA ILE A 409 3.49 -6.76 29.52
C ILE A 409 4.85 -7.04 30.19
N ASP A 410 5.87 -7.36 29.38
CA ASP A 410 7.23 -7.61 29.86
C ASP A 410 8.10 -6.35 29.90
N PHE A 411 7.77 -5.32 29.11
CA PHE A 411 8.40 -4.00 29.16
C PHE A 411 7.56 -2.92 28.45
N VAL A 412 7.79 -1.65 28.79
CA VAL A 412 7.19 -0.51 28.09
C VAL A 412 8.28 0.32 27.43
N ASP A 413 8.11 0.63 26.15
CA ASP A 413 9.08 1.38 25.34
C ASP A 413 8.61 2.81 25.07
N ILE A 414 9.52 3.79 25.11
CA ILE A 414 9.23 5.17 24.69
C ILE A 414 9.68 5.37 23.25
N ASN A 415 8.72 5.72 22.38
CA ASN A 415 9.03 6.14 21.01
C ASN A 415 9.63 7.55 20.98
N MET A 416 10.92 7.62 20.69
CA MET A 416 11.67 8.85 20.41
C MET A 416 12.28 8.84 19.01
N GLY A 417 11.80 7.96 18.13
CA GLY A 417 12.38 7.74 16.81
C GLY A 417 11.48 8.13 15.64
N CYS A 418 10.16 8.20 15.86
CA CYS A 418 9.20 8.46 14.78
C CYS A 418 9.46 9.83 14.11
N PRO A 419 9.65 9.88 12.78
CA PRO A 419 9.93 11.12 12.06
C PRO A 419 8.66 11.87 11.59
N ILE A 420 7.47 11.25 11.69
CA ILE A 420 6.20 11.77 11.17
C ILE A 420 5.98 13.22 11.62
N ASP A 421 5.73 14.11 10.65
CA ASP A 421 5.66 15.55 10.90
C ASP A 421 4.53 15.93 11.87
N LEU A 422 3.39 15.25 11.79
CA LEU A 422 2.26 15.48 12.70
C LEU A 422 2.67 15.23 14.15
N LEU A 423 3.34 14.12 14.41
CA LEU A 423 3.76 13.72 15.76
C LEU A 423 4.93 14.60 16.25
N PHE A 424 5.88 14.90 15.37
CA PHE A 424 7.01 15.80 15.67
C PHE A 424 6.53 17.19 16.08
N LYS A 425 5.57 17.77 15.34
CA LYS A 425 4.98 19.09 15.65
C LYS A 425 4.23 19.12 16.99
N GLN A 426 3.76 17.98 17.49
CA GLN A 426 3.15 17.86 18.82
C GLN A 426 4.20 17.73 19.95
N GLY A 427 5.49 17.70 19.61
CA GLY A 427 6.59 17.51 20.55
C GLY A 427 6.79 16.05 20.98
N ALA A 428 6.31 15.09 20.19
CA ALA A 428 6.43 13.66 20.42
C ALA A 428 7.35 12.99 19.37
N GLY A 429 7.65 11.70 19.54
CA GLY A 429 8.58 10.99 18.66
C GLY A 429 9.98 11.61 18.70
N SER A 430 10.61 11.77 17.55
CA SER A 430 11.98 12.33 17.44
C SER A 430 12.14 13.75 18.01
N ALA A 431 11.06 14.53 18.18
CA ALA A 431 11.12 15.86 18.81
C ALA A 431 11.52 15.80 20.30
N LEU A 432 11.36 14.65 20.96
CA LEU A 432 11.75 14.48 22.37
C LEU A 432 13.27 14.58 22.56
N MET A 433 14.06 14.20 21.54
CA MET A 433 15.52 14.16 21.64
C MET A 433 16.13 15.55 21.87
N ASP A 434 15.55 16.61 21.29
CA ASP A 434 16.01 17.99 21.46
C ASP A 434 15.57 18.60 22.81
N ASN A 435 14.76 17.89 23.61
CA ASN A 435 14.25 18.39 24.89
C ASN A 435 14.60 17.46 26.06
N ALA A 436 15.89 17.31 26.34
CA ALA A 436 16.41 16.43 27.38
C ALA A 436 15.78 16.66 28.77
N ARG A 437 15.45 17.91 29.13
CA ARG A 437 14.76 18.21 30.41
C ARG A 437 13.36 17.59 30.48
N ARG A 438 12.59 17.72 29.40
CA ARG A 438 11.24 17.13 29.34
C ARG A 438 11.31 15.62 29.26
N LEU A 439 12.27 15.12 28.48
CA LEU A 439 12.50 13.69 28.34
C LEU A 439 12.85 13.04 29.69
N GLY A 440 13.76 13.61 30.47
CA GLY A 440 14.08 13.10 31.80
C GLY A 440 12.87 13.04 32.74
N LYS A 441 11.99 14.06 32.70
CA LYS A 441 10.71 14.04 33.43
C LYS A 441 9.77 12.91 32.98
N ILE A 442 9.74 12.62 31.68
CA ILE A 442 8.93 11.52 31.15
C ILE A 442 9.51 10.18 31.60
N CYS A 443 10.81 9.95 31.37
CA CYS A 443 11.47 8.69 31.69
C CYS A 443 11.39 8.39 33.19
N VAL A 444 11.76 9.33 34.07
CA VAL A 444 11.70 9.13 35.52
C VAL A 444 10.27 8.87 35.99
N GLY A 445 9.29 9.64 35.50
CA GLY A 445 7.89 9.47 35.88
C GLY A 445 7.33 8.13 35.43
N MET A 446 7.55 7.73 34.17
CA MET A 446 7.11 6.44 33.64
C MET A 446 7.80 5.28 34.34
N ASN A 447 9.12 5.36 34.55
CA ASN A 447 9.90 4.34 35.23
C ASN A 447 9.31 4.01 36.60
N ARG A 448 8.91 5.04 37.37
CA ARG A 448 8.26 4.87 38.67
C ARG A 448 6.82 4.38 38.57
N ALA A 449 6.04 4.90 37.63
CA ALA A 449 4.65 4.48 37.41
C ALA A 449 4.53 3.01 37.00
N LEU A 450 5.56 2.47 36.33
CA LEU A 450 5.63 1.08 35.89
C LEU A 450 6.03 0.09 36.99
N GLY A 451 6.60 0.58 38.11
CA GLY A 451 7.13 -0.26 39.18
C GLY A 451 8.17 -1.26 38.66
N GLU A 452 7.88 -2.54 38.81
CA GLU A 452 8.77 -3.63 38.38
C GLU A 452 8.88 -3.76 36.86
N ILE A 453 7.92 -3.24 36.08
CA ILE A 453 7.92 -3.36 34.61
C ILE A 453 9.06 -2.50 34.01
N PRO A 454 10.01 -3.11 33.29
CA PRO A 454 11.11 -2.41 32.63
C PRO A 454 10.66 -1.31 31.68
N LEU A 455 11.39 -0.19 31.67
CA LEU A 455 11.18 0.93 30.77
C LEU A 455 12.32 0.92 29.75
N THR A 456 12.01 0.83 28.48
CA THR A 456 13.00 0.86 27.39
C THR A 456 12.81 2.10 26.54
N VAL A 457 13.81 2.39 25.72
CA VAL A 457 13.82 3.57 24.87
C VAL A 457 14.25 3.24 23.45
N LYS A 458 13.46 3.68 22.45
CA LYS A 458 13.84 3.61 21.04
C LYS A 458 14.03 5.00 20.44
N PHE A 459 15.23 5.31 19.96
CA PHE A 459 15.59 6.62 19.43
C PHE A 459 16.43 6.55 18.14
N ARG A 460 16.72 7.72 17.58
CA ARG A 460 17.52 7.94 16.36
C ARG A 460 18.88 8.54 16.73
N THR A 461 19.76 8.78 15.75
CA THR A 461 21.05 9.45 16.02
C THR A 461 20.86 10.90 16.49
N GLY A 462 19.80 11.56 16.03
CA GLY A 462 19.41 12.92 16.37
C GLY A 462 18.31 13.44 15.44
N VAL A 463 17.94 14.71 15.57
CA VAL A 463 16.98 15.36 14.66
C VAL A 463 17.64 15.78 13.34
N ALA A 464 18.82 16.40 13.41
CA ALA A 464 19.56 16.89 12.25
C ALA A 464 20.70 15.94 11.82
N ASN A 465 21.02 15.93 10.52
CA ASN A 465 22.02 15.03 9.94
C ASN A 465 23.44 15.22 10.52
N ASN A 466 23.87 16.47 10.68
CA ASN A 466 25.24 16.81 11.06
C ASN A 466 25.38 17.10 12.56
N HIS A 467 24.34 16.83 13.36
CA HIS A 467 24.35 17.10 14.79
C HIS A 467 23.77 15.91 15.57
N PRO A 468 24.49 14.76 15.58
CA PRO A 468 24.00 13.56 16.23
C PRO A 468 24.17 13.70 17.75
N ILE A 469 23.11 13.48 18.52
CA ILE A 469 23.04 13.75 19.97
C ILE A 469 22.82 12.50 20.83
N ALA A 470 22.58 11.34 20.21
CA ALA A 470 22.32 10.07 20.90
C ALA A 470 23.39 9.75 21.96
N HIS A 471 24.68 9.82 21.60
CA HIS A 471 25.80 9.58 22.53
C HIS A 471 25.77 10.48 23.78
N LYS A 472 25.19 11.68 23.72
CA LYS A 472 25.05 12.59 24.87
C LYS A 472 23.88 12.22 25.79
N LEU A 473 22.84 11.56 25.25
CA LEU A 473 21.66 11.16 26.01
C LEU A 473 21.81 9.78 26.66
N ILE A 474 22.60 8.89 26.07
CA ILE A 474 22.81 7.51 26.54
C ILE A 474 23.21 7.42 28.02
N PRO A 475 24.23 8.17 28.52
CA PRO A 475 24.59 8.13 29.94
C PRO A 475 23.42 8.54 30.85
N ARG A 476 22.58 9.48 30.39
CA ARG A 476 21.43 9.96 31.17
C ARG A 476 20.31 8.93 31.22
N PHE A 477 20.04 8.24 30.10
CA PHE A 477 19.08 7.13 30.07
C PHE A 477 19.48 6.03 31.05
N ALA A 478 20.76 5.64 31.04
CA ALA A 478 21.29 4.60 31.91
C ALA A 478 21.33 5.03 33.38
N ASN A 479 22.01 6.15 33.67
CA ASN A 479 22.46 6.49 35.01
C ASN A 479 21.45 7.38 35.78
N GLU A 480 20.70 8.25 35.09
CA GLU A 480 19.80 9.21 35.73
C GLU A 480 18.33 8.82 35.63
N TRP A 481 17.91 8.27 34.49
CA TRP A 481 16.49 8.12 34.15
C TRP A 481 15.95 6.70 34.27
N GLY A 482 16.84 5.71 34.47
CA GLY A 482 16.48 4.33 34.77
C GLY A 482 15.95 3.53 33.58
N ALA A 483 16.42 3.81 32.36
CA ALA A 483 16.12 2.99 31.20
C ALA A 483 16.79 1.61 31.33
N SER A 484 16.01 0.55 31.16
CA SER A 484 16.43 -0.84 31.34
C SER A 484 16.96 -1.50 30.07
N ALA A 485 16.69 -0.92 28.89
CA ALA A 485 17.28 -1.30 27.61
C ALA A 485 17.13 -0.14 26.60
N MET A 486 17.95 -0.17 25.55
CA MET A 486 17.96 0.87 24.51
C MET A 486 17.91 0.27 23.11
N THR A 487 17.31 0.99 22.16
CA THR A 487 17.41 0.68 20.74
C THR A 487 17.71 1.94 19.93
N LEU A 488 18.81 1.91 19.18
CA LEU A 488 19.27 3.04 18.38
C LEU A 488 19.11 2.75 16.89
N HIS A 489 18.29 3.55 16.22
CA HIS A 489 18.23 3.58 14.76
C HIS A 489 19.38 4.46 14.24
N GLY A 490 20.25 3.88 13.39
CA GLY A 490 21.44 4.54 12.81
C GLY A 490 21.15 5.68 11.83
N ARG A 491 19.97 6.29 11.85
CA ARG A 491 19.63 7.47 11.03
C ARG A 491 19.16 8.61 11.92
N SER A 492 19.40 9.84 11.46
CA SER A 492 18.75 11.02 12.00
C SER A 492 17.27 11.05 11.58
N ARG A 493 16.48 11.95 12.17
CA ARG A 493 15.12 12.22 11.70
C ARG A 493 15.13 12.74 10.25
N GLN A 494 15.96 13.75 9.96
CA GLN A 494 16.06 14.39 8.64
C GLN A 494 16.43 13.41 7.52
N GLN A 495 17.28 12.42 7.81
CA GLN A 495 17.65 11.37 6.86
C GLN A 495 16.47 10.53 6.42
N ARG A 496 15.39 10.45 7.23
CA ARG A 496 14.26 9.53 7.03
C ARG A 496 14.73 8.14 6.62
N TYR A 497 14.60 7.78 5.34
CA TYR A 497 15.15 6.54 4.74
C TYR A 497 16.08 6.76 3.54
N THR A 498 16.42 8.01 3.21
CA THR A 498 17.22 8.41 2.03
C THR A 498 18.68 7.96 2.04
N LYS A 499 19.25 7.69 3.22
CA LYS A 499 20.65 7.25 3.41
C LYS A 499 20.71 5.89 4.09
N LEU A 500 21.83 5.19 4.03
CA LEU A 500 22.06 4.00 4.85
C LEU A 500 22.16 4.33 6.34
N ALA A 501 21.86 3.35 7.19
CA ALA A 501 22.09 3.46 8.63
C ALA A 501 23.59 3.53 8.96
N ASP A 502 23.97 4.44 9.85
CA ASP A 502 25.33 4.65 10.34
C ASP A 502 25.63 3.73 11.52
N TRP A 503 26.13 2.53 11.21
CA TRP A 503 26.51 1.52 12.20
C TRP A 503 27.81 1.84 12.94
N ALA A 504 28.70 2.65 12.34
CA ALA A 504 29.89 3.15 13.03
C ALA A 504 29.51 4.11 14.16
N TYR A 505 28.49 4.96 13.96
CA TYR A 505 27.96 5.79 15.02
C TYR A 505 27.20 4.99 16.09
N ILE A 506 26.52 3.91 15.71
CA ILE A 506 25.95 2.95 16.68
C ILE A 506 27.06 2.37 17.56
N ARG A 507 28.19 1.94 16.98
CA ARG A 507 29.35 1.44 17.73
C ARG A 507 29.82 2.46 18.78
N LYS A 508 30.02 3.72 18.36
CA LYS A 508 30.39 4.81 19.29
C LYS A 508 29.40 4.94 20.45
N CYS A 509 28.11 4.80 20.18
CA CYS A 509 27.07 4.87 21.21
C CYS A 509 27.09 3.67 22.16
N VAL A 510 27.42 2.47 21.66
CA VAL A 510 27.64 1.27 22.49
C VAL A 510 28.82 1.49 23.43
N ASP A 511 29.97 1.94 22.92
CA ASP A 511 31.17 2.17 23.72
C ASP A 511 30.88 3.16 24.87
N VAL A 512 30.18 4.28 24.57
CA VAL A 512 29.73 5.27 25.59
C VAL A 512 28.79 4.66 26.63
N LEU A 513 27.86 3.78 26.22
CA LEU A 513 26.98 3.09 27.17
C LEU A 513 27.79 2.18 28.11
N ARG A 514 28.72 1.40 27.56
CA ARG A 514 29.53 0.45 28.34
C ARG A 514 30.44 1.17 29.33
N GLU A 515 31.09 2.26 28.91
CA GLU A 515 31.92 3.10 29.79
C GLU A 515 31.07 3.75 30.90
N SER A 516 29.98 4.44 30.54
CA SER A 516 29.15 5.16 31.52
C SER A 516 28.42 4.26 32.52
N THR A 517 28.09 3.02 32.14
CA THR A 517 27.49 2.04 33.08
C THR A 517 28.54 1.42 33.99
N ALA A 518 29.75 1.14 33.49
CA ALA A 518 30.85 0.68 34.31
C ALA A 518 31.26 1.71 35.37
N ASP A 519 31.39 2.98 34.98
CA ASP A 519 31.72 4.09 35.90
C ASP A 519 30.67 4.29 36.99
N ALA A 520 29.40 4.07 36.65
CA ALA A 520 28.28 4.16 37.59
C ALA A 520 28.09 2.89 38.45
N GLY A 521 28.93 1.85 38.26
CA GLY A 521 28.78 0.56 38.94
C GLY A 521 27.48 -0.17 38.58
N LEU A 522 26.88 0.16 37.43
CA LEU A 522 25.64 -0.43 36.98
C LEU A 522 25.90 -1.74 36.23
N PRO A 523 24.96 -2.70 36.29
CA PRO A 523 25.01 -3.87 35.45
C PRO A 523 24.95 -3.51 33.96
N PRO A 524 25.42 -4.40 33.06
CA PRO A 524 25.25 -4.21 31.62
C PRO A 524 23.79 -3.99 31.24
N ILE A 525 23.53 -2.90 30.50
CA ILE A 525 22.22 -2.56 29.96
C ILE A 525 22.15 -3.01 28.49
N PRO A 526 21.16 -3.82 28.09
CA PRO A 526 21.01 -4.23 26.70
C PRO A 526 20.85 -3.04 25.73
N ILE A 527 21.59 -3.06 24.63
CA ILE A 527 21.49 -2.10 23.54
C ILE A 527 21.38 -2.82 22.20
N PHE A 528 20.33 -2.49 21.45
CA PHE A 528 20.06 -3.03 20.13
C PHE A 528 20.33 -1.98 19.05
N GLY A 529 21.03 -2.40 18.00
CA GLY A 529 21.14 -1.62 16.76
C GLY A 529 19.88 -1.77 15.91
N ASN A 530 19.58 -0.78 15.08
CA ASN A 530 18.46 -0.84 14.16
C ASN A 530 18.80 -0.07 12.87
N GLY A 531 18.35 -0.61 11.74
CA GLY A 531 18.52 -0.01 10.41
C GLY A 531 19.01 -1.04 9.39
N ASP A 532 18.34 -1.12 8.25
CA ASP A 532 18.81 -1.80 7.02
C ASP A 532 19.24 -3.27 7.12
N CYS A 533 18.93 -3.96 8.21
CA CYS A 533 19.10 -5.40 8.34
C CYS A 533 18.04 -6.15 7.50
N TYR A 534 18.51 -6.91 6.51
CA TYR A 534 17.66 -7.63 5.53
C TYR A 534 18.10 -9.08 5.26
N SER A 535 19.18 -9.54 5.87
CA SER A 535 19.75 -10.88 5.69
C SER A 535 20.37 -11.36 6.99
N ALA A 536 20.56 -12.67 7.14
CA ALA A 536 21.28 -13.23 8.28
C ALA A 536 22.73 -12.74 8.30
N GLN A 537 23.36 -12.67 7.12
CA GLN A 537 24.71 -12.14 6.99
C GLN A 537 24.82 -10.71 7.54
N SER A 538 23.99 -9.78 7.07
CA SER A 538 24.02 -8.38 7.54
C SER A 538 23.66 -8.27 9.03
N TYR A 539 22.82 -9.15 9.57
CA TYR A 539 22.55 -9.18 11.02
C TYR A 539 23.83 -9.44 11.82
N TRP A 540 24.58 -10.48 11.46
CA TRP A 540 25.76 -10.90 12.22
C TRP A 540 26.95 -9.96 12.01
N GLU A 541 27.19 -9.51 10.77
CA GLU A 541 28.22 -8.52 10.46
C GLU A 541 28.03 -7.23 11.28
N GLU A 542 26.81 -6.68 11.30
CA GLU A 542 26.54 -5.44 12.02
C GLU A 542 26.55 -5.63 13.53
N LYS A 543 26.07 -6.79 14.02
CA LYS A 543 26.16 -7.14 15.44
C LYS A 543 27.62 -7.18 15.91
N GLU A 544 28.47 -7.87 15.16
CA GLU A 544 29.89 -8.04 15.50
C GLU A 544 30.68 -6.73 15.35
N ALA A 545 30.46 -5.99 14.27
CA ALA A 545 31.17 -4.72 14.02
C ALA A 545 30.79 -3.63 15.04
N SER A 546 29.51 -3.52 15.37
CA SER A 546 29.01 -2.47 16.26
C SER A 546 28.98 -2.84 17.75
N GLY A 547 29.16 -4.11 18.10
CA GLY A 547 29.18 -4.57 19.49
C GLY A 547 27.83 -4.51 20.20
N VAL A 548 26.73 -4.33 19.46
CA VAL A 548 25.36 -4.37 20.00
C VAL A 548 25.00 -5.78 20.48
N ASP A 549 24.09 -5.87 21.45
CA ASP A 549 23.64 -7.17 21.98
C ASP A 549 22.75 -7.92 20.98
N GLY A 550 22.12 -7.19 20.06
CA GLY A 550 21.37 -7.72 18.93
C GLY A 550 20.93 -6.61 17.97
N VAL A 551 20.29 -7.02 16.87
CA VAL A 551 19.73 -6.08 15.90
C VAL A 551 18.21 -6.17 15.93
N MET A 552 17.53 -5.04 16.12
CA MET A 552 16.08 -4.96 15.99
C MET A 552 15.72 -4.92 14.50
N VAL A 553 14.96 -5.92 14.05
CA VAL A 553 14.59 -6.11 12.64
C VAL A 553 13.25 -5.43 12.34
N ALA A 554 13.22 -4.58 11.31
CA ALA A 554 12.04 -3.79 10.94
C ALA A 554 11.50 -4.17 9.55
N ARG A 555 11.79 -3.37 8.52
CA ARG A 555 11.34 -3.62 7.14
C ARG A 555 11.79 -4.98 6.60
N GLY A 556 12.94 -5.49 7.03
CA GLY A 556 13.39 -6.82 6.64
C GLY A 556 12.40 -7.92 7.06
N ALA A 557 11.80 -7.82 8.25
CA ALA A 557 10.78 -8.76 8.70
C ALA A 557 9.45 -8.62 7.94
N LEU A 558 9.08 -7.40 7.50
CA LEU A 558 7.89 -7.18 6.68
C LEU A 558 8.01 -7.84 5.30
N ILE A 559 9.21 -7.82 4.73
CA ILE A 559 9.48 -8.45 3.42
C ILE A 559 9.70 -9.95 3.58
N LYS A 560 10.43 -10.37 4.62
CA LYS A 560 10.79 -11.76 4.93
C LYS A 560 10.48 -12.07 6.40
N PRO A 561 9.25 -12.49 6.76
CA PRO A 561 8.96 -12.89 8.14
C PRO A 561 9.88 -14.00 8.65
N TRP A 562 10.36 -14.88 7.76
CA TRP A 562 11.33 -15.94 8.03
C TRP A 562 12.78 -15.46 8.25
N LEU A 563 13.06 -14.16 8.14
CA LEU A 563 14.39 -13.60 8.43
C LEU A 563 14.86 -13.94 9.85
N PHE A 564 13.95 -14.11 10.80
CA PHE A 564 14.31 -14.59 12.14
C PHE A 564 14.86 -16.02 12.13
N THR A 565 14.32 -16.90 11.30
CA THR A 565 14.83 -18.26 11.10
C THR A 565 16.21 -18.22 10.44
N GLU A 566 16.37 -17.38 9.41
CA GLU A 566 17.67 -17.17 8.74
C GLU A 566 18.74 -16.71 9.74
N ILE A 567 18.41 -15.74 10.60
CA ILE A 567 19.33 -15.22 11.64
C ILE A 567 19.69 -16.30 12.65
N ALA A 568 18.69 -17.04 13.16
CA ALA A 568 18.87 -18.11 14.14
C ALA A 568 19.78 -19.23 13.60
N GLU A 569 19.59 -19.60 12.34
CA GLU A 569 20.36 -20.67 11.69
C GLU A 569 21.65 -20.17 11.01
N ARG A 570 21.90 -18.86 11.03
CA ARG A 570 23.04 -18.20 10.36
C ARG A 570 23.16 -18.56 8.87
N ARG A 571 22.03 -18.62 8.17
CA ARG A 571 22.01 -18.91 6.72
C ARG A 571 20.88 -18.19 6.01
N GLU A 572 21.07 -17.92 4.72
CA GLU A 572 19.99 -17.41 3.87
C GLU A 572 19.07 -18.56 3.44
N TRP A 573 17.76 -18.30 3.43
CA TRP A 573 16.75 -19.29 3.04
C TRP A 573 16.19 -18.98 1.65
N ASP A 574 16.24 -19.97 0.75
CA ASP A 574 15.53 -19.92 -0.53
C ASP A 574 14.12 -20.52 -0.40
N ILE A 575 13.27 -19.85 0.38
CA ILE A 575 11.91 -20.31 0.64
C ILE A 575 11.12 -20.42 -0.68
N SER A 576 10.40 -21.52 -0.87
CA SER A 576 9.56 -21.74 -2.05
C SER A 576 8.32 -20.83 -2.05
N ALA A 577 7.70 -20.66 -3.21
CA ALA A 577 6.44 -19.91 -3.33
C ALA A 577 5.32 -20.48 -2.44
N THR A 578 5.30 -21.80 -2.24
CA THR A 578 4.28 -22.51 -1.45
C THR A 578 4.50 -22.34 0.05
N GLU A 579 5.76 -22.36 0.51
CA GLU A 579 6.09 -22.02 1.91
C GLU A 579 5.80 -20.54 2.22
N ARG A 580 6.00 -19.63 1.24
CA ARG A 580 5.57 -18.22 1.38
C ARG A 580 4.05 -18.11 1.50
N LEU A 581 3.33 -18.84 0.66
CA LEU A 581 1.87 -18.88 0.67
C LEU A 581 1.31 -19.44 1.99
N GLU A 582 2.01 -20.40 2.61
CA GLU A 582 1.68 -20.91 3.94
C GLU A 582 1.83 -19.83 5.03
N GLY A 583 2.85 -18.98 4.97
CA GLY A 583 2.97 -17.82 5.85
C GLY A 583 1.82 -16.82 5.69
N ILE A 584 1.36 -16.60 4.46
CA ILE A 584 0.20 -15.76 4.12
C ILE A 584 -1.10 -16.39 4.66
N ARG A 585 -1.25 -17.72 4.53
CA ARG A 585 -2.37 -18.48 5.11
C ARG A 585 -2.44 -18.30 6.62
N LYS A 586 -1.32 -18.49 7.32
CA LYS A 586 -1.22 -18.29 8.78
C LYS A 586 -1.58 -16.86 9.20
N PHE A 587 -1.13 -15.84 8.46
CA PHE A 587 -1.56 -14.47 8.72
C PHE A 587 -3.09 -14.34 8.65
N ALA A 588 -3.71 -14.91 7.61
CA ALA A 588 -5.17 -14.90 7.48
C ALA A 588 -5.86 -15.64 8.63
N GLU A 589 -5.33 -16.79 9.06
CA GLU A 589 -5.83 -17.55 10.22
C GLU A 589 -5.82 -16.70 11.49
N TYR A 590 -4.65 -16.14 11.83
CA TYR A 590 -4.47 -15.31 13.01
C TYR A 590 -5.29 -14.02 12.94
N GLY A 591 -5.48 -13.46 11.74
CA GLY A 591 -6.35 -12.31 11.53
C GLY A 591 -7.82 -12.61 11.79
N LEU A 592 -8.32 -13.78 11.36
CA LEU A 592 -9.70 -14.21 11.63
C LEU A 592 -9.93 -14.48 13.12
N SER A 593 -8.95 -15.05 13.83
CA SER A 593 -8.99 -15.19 15.28
C SER A 593 -8.97 -13.82 15.99
N HIS A 594 -8.20 -12.86 15.48
CA HIS A 594 -8.04 -11.55 16.13
C HIS A 594 -9.18 -10.54 15.86
N TRP A 595 -9.51 -10.32 14.58
CA TRP A 595 -10.51 -9.34 14.15
C TRP A 595 -11.89 -9.95 13.96
N GLY A 596 -11.95 -11.24 13.67
CA GLY A 596 -13.19 -12.00 13.62
C GLY A 596 -13.42 -12.76 12.34
N ALA A 597 -14.30 -13.75 12.45
CA ALA A 597 -14.72 -14.61 11.34
C ALA A 597 -16.05 -14.16 10.70
N ASP A 598 -16.63 -13.03 11.12
CA ASP A 598 -17.78 -12.41 10.45
C ASP A 598 -17.33 -11.55 9.26
N THR A 599 -18.27 -11.03 8.45
CA THR A 599 -17.95 -10.23 7.26
C THR A 599 -17.02 -9.05 7.56
N GLN A 600 -17.20 -8.38 8.71
CA GLN A 600 -16.36 -7.26 9.11
C GLN A 600 -14.94 -7.72 9.45
N GLY A 601 -14.81 -8.80 10.23
CA GLY A 601 -13.52 -9.38 10.59
C GLY A 601 -12.76 -9.92 9.38
N VAL A 602 -13.44 -10.58 8.44
CA VAL A 602 -12.88 -11.03 7.15
C VAL A 602 -12.34 -9.86 6.34
N ASN A 603 -13.11 -8.77 6.19
CA ASN A 603 -12.67 -7.59 5.44
C ASN A 603 -11.52 -6.85 6.13
N THR A 604 -11.52 -6.82 7.47
CA THR A 604 -10.43 -6.24 8.26
C THR A 604 -9.15 -7.06 8.07
N THR A 605 -9.25 -8.38 8.16
CA THR A 605 -8.15 -9.32 7.90
C THR A 605 -7.61 -9.14 6.48
N ARG A 606 -8.49 -9.04 5.48
CA ARG A 606 -8.12 -8.81 4.08
C ARG A 606 -7.31 -7.53 3.90
N ARG A 607 -7.78 -6.43 4.49
CA ARG A 607 -7.10 -5.13 4.41
C ARG A 607 -5.67 -5.21 4.95
N PHE A 608 -5.49 -5.75 6.16
CA PHE A 608 -4.16 -5.85 6.76
C PHE A 608 -3.27 -6.90 6.08
N LEU A 609 -3.86 -7.95 5.51
CA LEU A 609 -3.13 -8.90 4.68
C LEU A 609 -2.60 -8.24 3.41
N CYS A 610 -3.41 -7.41 2.74
CA CYS A 610 -2.96 -6.66 1.57
C CYS A 610 -1.85 -5.64 1.92
N GLU A 611 -1.91 -5.00 3.10
CA GLU A 611 -0.81 -4.17 3.59
C GLU A 611 0.47 -5.00 3.79
N ALA A 612 0.38 -6.22 4.33
CA ALA A 612 1.54 -7.11 4.48
C ALA A 612 2.10 -7.55 3.11
N LEU A 613 1.23 -7.92 2.17
CA LEU A 613 1.62 -8.31 0.80
C LEU A 613 2.35 -7.17 0.06
N SER A 614 2.01 -5.91 0.35
CA SER A 614 2.69 -4.75 -0.22
C SER A 614 4.19 -4.65 0.10
N PHE A 615 4.63 -5.30 1.19
CA PHE A 615 6.04 -5.47 1.53
C PHE A 615 6.58 -6.82 1.06
N GLN A 616 5.85 -7.91 1.27
CA GLN A 616 6.29 -9.27 0.91
C GLN A 616 6.51 -9.45 -0.59
N SER A 617 5.84 -8.66 -1.44
CA SER A 617 6.08 -8.65 -2.89
C SER A 617 7.46 -8.13 -3.29
N ARG A 618 8.14 -7.42 -2.39
CA ARG A 618 9.51 -6.94 -2.60
C ARG A 618 10.56 -8.05 -2.44
N TYR A 619 10.18 -9.22 -1.90
CA TYR A 619 11.11 -10.33 -1.78
C TYR A 619 11.42 -10.90 -3.17
N ILE A 620 12.72 -11.03 -3.44
CA ILE A 620 13.25 -11.72 -4.61
C ILE A 620 13.82 -13.06 -4.10
N PRO A 621 13.40 -14.20 -4.64
CA PRO A 621 13.98 -15.50 -4.30
C PRO A 621 15.50 -15.48 -4.46
N ILE A 622 16.22 -16.04 -3.50
CA ILE A 622 17.69 -15.92 -3.51
C ILE A 622 18.30 -16.70 -4.68
N GLY A 623 17.64 -17.77 -5.15
CA GLY A 623 18.03 -18.50 -6.35
C GLY A 623 18.01 -17.66 -7.64
N LEU A 624 17.27 -16.55 -7.65
CA LEU A 624 17.18 -15.61 -8.77
C LEU A 624 18.25 -14.51 -8.72
N LEU A 625 18.96 -14.36 -7.60
CA LEU A 625 19.94 -13.30 -7.42
C LEU A 625 21.32 -13.73 -7.94
N GLU A 626 22.04 -12.80 -8.57
CA GLU A 626 23.43 -12.98 -9.01
C GLU A 626 24.42 -12.84 -7.85
N ARG A 627 24.06 -12.08 -6.82
CA ARG A 627 24.87 -11.88 -5.61
C ARG A 627 24.01 -12.00 -4.36
N LEU A 628 24.60 -12.53 -3.31
CA LEU A 628 24.03 -12.54 -1.97
C LEU A 628 24.96 -11.78 -1.02
N PRO A 629 24.41 -11.08 -0.01
CA PRO A 629 22.99 -10.86 0.22
C PRO A 629 22.46 -9.69 -0.65
N PRO A 630 21.16 -9.64 -0.99
CA PRO A 630 20.55 -8.45 -1.57
C PRO A 630 20.52 -7.33 -0.53
N MET A 631 20.64 -6.08 -0.98
CA MET A 631 20.51 -4.92 -0.10
C MET A 631 19.05 -4.47 0.00
N LEU A 632 18.65 -3.95 1.17
CA LEU A 632 17.27 -3.52 1.39
C LEU A 632 16.82 -2.37 0.45
N ASN A 633 17.77 -1.55 0.01
CA ASN A 633 17.55 -0.42 -0.89
C ASN A 633 17.61 -0.81 -2.38
N GLU A 634 18.00 -2.03 -2.71
CA GLU A 634 17.94 -2.53 -4.07
C GLU A 634 16.49 -2.85 -4.46
N ARG A 635 16.08 -2.38 -5.65
CA ARG A 635 14.73 -2.57 -6.17
C ARG A 635 14.71 -3.68 -7.24
N PRO A 636 13.76 -4.63 -7.17
CA PRO A 636 13.63 -5.63 -8.22
C PRO A 636 13.36 -4.94 -9.57
N PRO A 637 14.11 -5.27 -10.64
CA PRO A 637 13.66 -5.02 -12.00
C PRO A 637 12.42 -5.87 -12.31
N ALA A 638 11.77 -5.67 -13.46
CA ALA A 638 10.71 -6.58 -13.90
C ALA A 638 11.31 -7.99 -14.13
N TYR A 639 10.82 -8.97 -13.38
CA TYR A 639 11.33 -10.35 -13.44
C TYR A 639 10.19 -11.37 -13.42
N ARG A 640 10.45 -12.55 -13.97
CA ARG A 640 9.58 -13.73 -13.83
C ARG A 640 10.13 -14.63 -12.73
N GLY A 641 9.27 -15.05 -11.80
CA GLY A 641 9.63 -16.00 -10.74
C GLY A 641 9.92 -17.40 -11.27
N ARG A 642 10.36 -18.32 -10.39
CA ARG A 642 10.58 -19.75 -10.70
C ARG A 642 9.33 -20.43 -11.25
N ASN A 643 8.15 -19.96 -10.84
CA ASN A 643 6.84 -20.42 -11.32
C ASN A 643 5.81 -19.27 -11.33
N GLU A 644 4.59 -19.56 -11.76
CA GLU A 644 3.50 -18.57 -11.85
C GLU A 644 3.10 -18.02 -10.47
N LEU A 645 3.03 -18.88 -9.45
CA LEU A 645 2.72 -18.45 -8.08
C LEU A 645 3.77 -17.48 -7.54
N GLU A 646 5.05 -17.76 -7.78
CA GLU A 646 6.13 -16.87 -7.38
C GLU A 646 6.08 -15.53 -8.10
N THR A 647 5.75 -15.56 -9.38
CA THR A 647 5.54 -14.34 -10.19
C THR A 647 4.38 -13.52 -9.64
N LEU A 648 3.27 -14.19 -9.25
CA LEU A 648 2.12 -13.55 -8.61
C LEU A 648 2.50 -12.94 -7.24
N LEU A 649 3.24 -13.67 -6.42
CA LEU A 649 3.71 -13.20 -5.12
C LEU A 649 4.72 -12.06 -5.22
N GLY A 650 5.45 -11.93 -6.34
CA GLY A 650 6.35 -10.82 -6.64
C GLY A 650 5.67 -9.61 -7.29
N SER A 651 4.36 -9.68 -7.55
CA SER A 651 3.62 -8.61 -8.24
C SER A 651 3.47 -7.36 -7.37
N SER A 652 3.67 -6.19 -7.97
CA SER A 652 3.42 -4.88 -7.36
C SER A 652 1.98 -4.38 -7.58
N PHE A 653 1.12 -5.15 -8.27
CA PHE A 653 -0.25 -4.75 -8.55
C PHE A 653 -1.20 -5.05 -7.38
N VAL A 654 -1.99 -4.06 -6.98
CA VAL A 654 -2.94 -4.19 -5.86
C VAL A 654 -3.98 -5.30 -6.10
N GLY A 655 -4.48 -5.41 -7.34
CA GLY A 655 -5.48 -6.43 -7.69
C GLY A 655 -4.97 -7.86 -7.46
N ASP A 656 -3.67 -8.09 -7.67
CA ASP A 656 -3.04 -9.40 -7.45
C ASP A 656 -2.96 -9.71 -5.94
N TRP A 657 -2.72 -8.70 -5.08
CA TRP A 657 -2.77 -8.88 -3.62
C TRP A 657 -4.17 -9.20 -3.12
N VAL A 658 -5.19 -8.52 -3.67
CA VAL A 658 -6.58 -8.86 -3.38
C VAL A 658 -6.85 -10.30 -3.83
N LYS A 659 -6.42 -10.71 -5.02
CA LYS A 659 -6.59 -12.09 -5.50
C LYS A 659 -5.93 -13.13 -4.59
N ILE A 660 -4.69 -12.89 -4.15
CA ILE A 660 -4.01 -13.75 -3.17
C ILE A 660 -4.84 -13.86 -1.89
N SER A 661 -5.36 -12.73 -1.38
CA SER A 661 -6.18 -12.75 -0.17
C SER A 661 -7.50 -13.54 -0.34
N GLU A 662 -8.06 -13.62 -1.55
CA GLU A 662 -9.27 -14.40 -1.82
C GLU A 662 -9.09 -15.91 -1.66
N MET A 663 -7.84 -16.40 -1.80
CA MET A 663 -7.53 -17.82 -1.60
C MET A 663 -7.86 -18.30 -0.17
N PHE A 664 -7.84 -17.39 0.81
CA PHE A 664 -8.07 -17.70 2.23
C PHE A 664 -9.32 -17.05 2.82
N LEU A 665 -9.76 -15.93 2.23
CA LEU A 665 -10.83 -15.09 2.76
C LEU A 665 -12.07 -15.06 1.84
N GLY A 666 -12.11 -15.95 0.84
CA GLY A 666 -13.17 -16.02 -0.17
C GLY A 666 -13.14 -14.84 -1.14
N PRO A 667 -14.09 -14.73 -2.07
CA PRO A 667 -14.16 -13.58 -2.99
C PRO A 667 -14.29 -12.24 -2.24
N ALA A 668 -13.59 -11.21 -2.71
CA ALA A 668 -13.81 -9.85 -2.24
C ALA A 668 -15.20 -9.38 -2.69
N GLY A 669 -15.94 -8.66 -1.83
CA GLY A 669 -17.22 -8.07 -2.23
C GLY A 669 -17.01 -6.92 -3.21
N ASP A 670 -18.01 -6.62 -4.04
CA ASP A 670 -17.94 -5.55 -5.05
C ASP A 670 -17.57 -4.17 -4.48
N ASP A 671 -17.93 -3.92 -3.21
CA ASP A 671 -17.64 -2.67 -2.49
C ASP A 671 -16.25 -2.64 -1.82
N PHE A 672 -15.47 -3.74 -1.88
CA PHE A 672 -14.15 -3.80 -1.24
C PHE A 672 -13.10 -3.12 -2.12
N ASN A 673 -12.71 -1.90 -1.72
CA ASN A 673 -11.56 -1.20 -2.28
C ASN A 673 -10.39 -1.20 -1.29
N PHE A 674 -9.20 -1.52 -1.77
CA PHE A 674 -7.97 -1.43 -1.01
C PHE A 674 -7.01 -0.45 -1.66
N GLN A 675 -6.62 0.57 -0.91
CA GLN A 675 -5.50 1.44 -1.27
C GLN A 675 -4.39 1.24 -0.23
N PRO A 676 -3.19 0.82 -0.63
CA PRO A 676 -2.09 0.62 0.31
C PRO A 676 -1.74 1.94 0.99
N LYS A 677 -1.71 1.91 2.33
CA LYS A 677 -1.46 3.11 3.15
C LYS A 677 -0.05 3.63 2.96
N HIS A 678 0.90 2.71 2.91
CA HIS A 678 2.24 3.02 2.47
C HIS A 678 2.13 3.09 0.94
N LYS A 679 2.53 4.19 0.28
CA LYS A 679 2.60 4.28 -1.19
C LYS A 679 3.69 3.34 -1.73
N SER A 680 3.55 2.06 -1.47
CA SER A 680 4.46 0.98 -1.76
C SER A 680 4.35 0.63 -3.24
N ASN A 681 4.84 1.49 -4.12
CA ASN A 681 5.01 1.24 -5.57
C ASN A 681 3.80 0.58 -6.28
N ALA A 682 2.59 0.70 -5.73
CA ALA A 682 1.45 -0.03 -6.20
C ALA A 682 0.80 0.77 -7.32
N TYR A 683 0.77 0.20 -8.52
CA TYR A 683 0.21 0.82 -9.70
C TYR A 683 -1.24 0.34 -9.91
N GLY A 684 -2.16 1.30 -10.12
CA GLY A 684 -3.56 1.05 -10.47
C GLY A 684 -4.47 2.21 -10.07
N SER A 685 -5.27 2.73 -11.00
CA SER A 685 -6.44 3.56 -10.68
C SER A 685 -7.55 2.70 -10.04
N GLU A 686 -8.57 3.30 -9.43
CA GLU A 686 -9.75 2.58 -8.91
C GLU A 686 -10.36 1.64 -9.96
N GLU A 687 -10.29 2.00 -11.23
CA GLU A 687 -10.79 1.19 -12.36
C GLU A 687 -9.95 -0.07 -12.62
N ALA A 688 -8.62 -0.04 -12.40
CA ALA A 688 -7.75 -1.21 -12.57
C ALA A 688 -7.95 -2.29 -11.49
N GLN A 689 -8.47 -1.90 -10.32
CA GLN A 689 -8.70 -2.78 -9.17
C GLN A 689 -9.96 -3.64 -9.32
N VAL A 690 -10.99 -3.14 -10.01
CA VAL A 690 -12.26 -3.85 -10.28
C VAL A 690 -12.11 -4.89 -11.40
N ILE A 691 -11.15 -4.69 -12.30
CA ILE A 691 -10.97 -5.49 -13.52
C ILE A 691 -10.39 -6.90 -13.28
N ARG A 692 -9.46 -7.05 -12.33
CA ARG A 692 -8.74 -8.33 -12.11
C ARG A 692 -9.32 -9.23 -11.02
N THR A 693 -10.13 -8.70 -10.12
CA THR A 693 -10.75 -9.48 -9.03
C THR A 693 -11.80 -10.47 -9.54
N GLN A 694 -12.40 -10.21 -10.71
CA GLN A 694 -13.47 -11.04 -11.28
C GLN A 694 -13.01 -12.10 -12.31
N GLY A 695 -11.73 -12.16 -12.70
CA GLY A 695 -11.23 -13.10 -13.72
C GLY A 695 -10.29 -14.18 -13.17
N ARG A 696 -10.53 -15.45 -13.52
CA ARG A 696 -9.50 -16.50 -13.42
C ARG A 696 -8.40 -16.23 -14.46
N TRP A 697 -7.14 -16.50 -14.12
CA TRP A 697 -6.04 -16.52 -15.08
C TRP A 697 -6.27 -17.62 -16.14
N PRO A 698 -6.11 -17.33 -17.45
CA PRO A 698 -6.20 -18.36 -18.48
C PRO A 698 -5.01 -19.31 -18.38
N ARG A 699 -5.25 -20.61 -18.57
CA ARG A 699 -4.21 -21.63 -18.52
C ARG A 699 -3.35 -21.64 -19.79
N PRO A 700 -2.10 -22.14 -19.75
CA PRO A 700 -1.23 -22.25 -20.94
C PRO A 700 -1.84 -23.01 -22.13
N GLY A 701 -2.74 -23.97 -21.89
CA GLY A 701 -3.48 -24.68 -22.96
C GLY A 701 -4.74 -23.94 -23.48
N GLU A 702 -5.19 -22.90 -22.79
CA GLU A 702 -6.23 -21.97 -23.26
C GLU A 702 -5.61 -20.84 -24.12
N LEU A 703 -4.27 -20.74 -24.13
CA LEU A 703 -3.48 -19.86 -24.99
C LEU A 703 -3.08 -20.51 -26.33
N THR A 704 -3.33 -21.81 -26.50
CA THR A 704 -3.17 -22.48 -27.79
C THR A 704 -4.46 -22.40 -28.59
N LEU A 705 -4.40 -21.69 -29.72
CA LEU A 705 -5.45 -21.57 -30.74
C LEU A 705 -6.02 -22.96 -31.07
N ASN A 706 -7.23 -23.25 -30.60
CA ASN A 706 -8.03 -24.34 -31.12
C ASN A 706 -8.75 -23.82 -32.37
N PRO A 707 -8.39 -24.28 -33.59
CA PRO A 707 -8.91 -23.73 -34.84
C PRO A 707 -10.43 -23.95 -35.03
N ASP A 708 -11.05 -24.81 -34.23
CA ASP A 708 -12.45 -25.20 -34.38
C ASP A 708 -13.44 -24.39 -33.52
N ARG A 709 -13.00 -23.31 -32.86
CA ARG A 709 -13.86 -22.44 -32.03
C ARG A 709 -13.78 -20.96 -32.42
N GLU A 710 -14.28 -20.62 -33.59
CA GLU A 710 -14.51 -19.22 -34.02
C GLU A 710 -15.51 -18.44 -33.14
N ALA A 711 -16.26 -19.12 -32.24
CA ALA A 711 -17.23 -18.46 -31.37
C ALA A 711 -16.65 -17.86 -30.07
N ASP A 712 -15.52 -18.38 -29.56
CA ASP A 712 -14.97 -17.99 -28.24
C ASP A 712 -14.11 -16.71 -28.29
N VAL A 713 -13.73 -16.23 -29.48
CA VAL A 713 -12.95 -14.98 -29.67
C VAL A 713 -13.76 -13.73 -29.26
N ARG A 714 -15.08 -13.85 -29.07
CA ARG A 714 -15.94 -12.75 -28.62
C ARG A 714 -16.03 -12.59 -27.09
N GLN A 715 -15.50 -13.51 -26.29
CA GLN A 715 -15.80 -13.56 -24.85
C GLN A 715 -14.80 -12.82 -23.94
N PHE A 716 -13.62 -12.43 -24.43
CA PHE A 716 -12.64 -11.65 -23.66
C PHE A 716 -12.93 -10.12 -23.59
N GLY A 717 -14.09 -9.68 -24.11
CA GLY A 717 -14.43 -8.26 -24.27
C GLY A 717 -15.34 -7.64 -23.21
N SER A 718 -15.43 -8.16 -21.99
CA SER A 718 -16.36 -7.62 -20.97
C SER A 718 -15.92 -6.28 -20.34
N LEU A 719 -14.71 -5.81 -20.64
CA LEU A 719 -14.14 -4.55 -20.13
C LEU A 719 -13.84 -3.50 -21.21
N GLY A 720 -14.33 -3.72 -22.43
CA GLY A 720 -14.02 -2.83 -23.55
C GLY A 720 -12.56 -2.85 -24.00
N LEU A 721 -11.73 -3.75 -23.46
CA LEU A 721 -10.37 -4.00 -23.95
C LEU A 721 -10.43 -4.94 -25.15
N ILE A 722 -9.98 -4.47 -26.31
CA ILE A 722 -9.88 -5.25 -27.55
C ILE A 722 -8.44 -5.69 -27.72
N ASN A 723 -8.20 -7.00 -27.84
CA ASN A 723 -6.89 -7.52 -28.24
C ASN A 723 -6.64 -7.15 -29.71
N LEU A 724 -5.45 -6.61 -30.01
CA LEU A 724 -5.02 -6.26 -31.37
C LEU A 724 -4.45 -7.46 -32.15
N HIS A 725 -3.92 -8.47 -31.45
CA HIS A 725 -3.32 -9.64 -32.10
C HIS A 725 -4.37 -10.42 -32.91
N GLY A 726 -4.07 -10.66 -34.19
CA GLY A 726 -4.97 -11.33 -35.14
C GLY A 726 -6.11 -10.45 -35.66
N LYS A 727 -6.17 -9.17 -35.30
CA LYS A 727 -7.16 -8.23 -35.83
C LYS A 727 -6.76 -7.71 -37.20
N THR A 728 -7.77 -7.48 -38.03
CA THR A 728 -7.56 -6.87 -39.35
C THR A 728 -7.66 -5.35 -39.24
N VAL A 729 -6.54 -4.67 -39.49
CA VAL A 729 -6.50 -3.21 -39.56
C VAL A 729 -6.43 -2.78 -41.01
N GLU A 730 -7.41 -1.99 -41.42
CA GLU A 730 -7.55 -1.49 -42.77
C GLU A 730 -7.14 -0.03 -42.85
N MET A 731 -6.18 0.23 -43.72
CA MET A 731 -5.63 1.56 -43.98
C MET A 731 -6.29 2.13 -45.24
N LEU A 732 -7.10 3.18 -45.06
CA LEU A 732 -7.72 3.89 -46.16
C LEU A 732 -6.73 4.97 -46.66
N GLY A 733 -5.99 4.63 -47.70
CA GLY A 733 -4.73 5.29 -48.05
C GLY A 733 -3.53 4.48 -47.56
N TYR A 734 -2.39 4.62 -48.25
CA TYR A 734 -1.14 3.98 -47.81
C TYR A 734 0.08 4.85 -48.15
N GLY A 735 0.27 5.91 -47.38
CA GLY A 735 1.39 6.85 -47.46
C GLY A 735 2.35 6.71 -46.27
N HIS A 736 2.99 7.82 -45.87
CA HIS A 736 3.97 7.82 -44.78
C HIS A 736 3.35 7.55 -43.41
N ILE A 737 2.13 8.06 -43.17
CA ILE A 737 1.43 7.89 -41.89
C ILE A 737 1.03 6.43 -41.73
N GLU A 738 0.43 5.87 -42.76
CA GLU A 738 -0.09 4.50 -42.79
C GLU A 738 1.03 3.47 -42.85
N GLY A 739 2.10 3.70 -43.59
CA GLY A 739 3.27 2.82 -43.56
C GLY A 739 3.94 2.80 -42.17
N GLY A 740 3.97 3.93 -41.49
CA GLY A 740 4.44 4.02 -40.09
C GLY A 740 3.51 3.27 -39.11
N ALA A 741 2.20 3.50 -39.23
CA ALA A 741 1.18 2.86 -38.41
C ALA A 741 1.11 1.35 -38.66
N ALA A 742 1.14 0.92 -39.92
CA ALA A 742 1.14 -0.48 -40.34
C ALA A 742 2.35 -1.23 -39.77
N ARG A 743 3.55 -0.64 -39.79
CA ARG A 743 4.74 -1.24 -39.16
C ARG A 743 4.55 -1.49 -37.67
N LEU A 744 3.98 -0.52 -36.95
CA LEU A 744 3.72 -0.65 -35.51
C LEU A 744 2.64 -1.70 -35.24
N LEU A 745 1.51 -1.63 -35.95
CA LEU A 745 0.38 -2.55 -35.78
C LEU A 745 0.71 -3.98 -36.21
N HIS A 746 1.52 -4.14 -37.24
CA HIS A 746 2.04 -5.44 -37.68
C HIS A 746 2.92 -6.08 -36.59
N ALA A 747 3.75 -5.30 -35.89
CA ALA A 747 4.52 -5.79 -34.75
C ALA A 747 3.65 -6.26 -33.57
N PHE A 748 2.41 -5.75 -33.45
CA PHE A 748 1.39 -6.25 -32.51
C PHE A 748 0.62 -7.49 -33.01
N GLY A 749 1.00 -8.06 -34.16
CA GLY A 749 0.36 -9.23 -34.74
C GLY A 749 -0.96 -8.93 -35.47
N CYS A 750 -1.20 -7.67 -35.85
CA CYS A 750 -2.35 -7.32 -36.69
C CYS A 750 -2.11 -7.76 -38.14
N GLN A 751 -3.18 -8.16 -38.83
CA GLN A 751 -3.20 -8.28 -40.27
C GLN A 751 -3.49 -6.91 -40.89
N ILE A 752 -2.63 -6.43 -41.78
CA ILE A 752 -2.81 -5.13 -42.43
C ILE A 752 -3.40 -5.33 -43.82
N LEU A 753 -4.44 -4.56 -44.16
CA LEU A 753 -4.97 -4.41 -45.51
C LEU A 753 -4.95 -2.94 -45.90
N ALA A 754 -4.78 -2.63 -47.18
CA ALA A 754 -4.72 -1.27 -47.67
C ALA A 754 -5.68 -1.04 -48.84
N ALA A 755 -6.30 0.13 -48.91
CA ALA A 755 -7.09 0.55 -50.06
C ALA A 755 -6.50 1.80 -50.69
N ASN A 756 -6.38 1.80 -52.02
CA ASN A 756 -6.02 2.97 -52.83
C ASN A 756 -6.80 2.98 -54.14
N THR A 757 -6.61 3.99 -54.98
CA THR A 757 -7.38 4.11 -56.23
C THR A 757 -7.10 2.97 -57.22
N ALA A 758 -5.87 2.46 -57.24
CA ALA A 758 -5.40 1.51 -58.26
C ALA A 758 -5.41 0.04 -57.85
N SER A 759 -5.76 -0.29 -56.59
CA SER A 759 -5.60 -1.64 -55.99
C SER A 759 -4.18 -2.20 -56.11
N LYS A 760 -3.17 -1.32 -56.15
CA LYS A 760 -1.77 -1.68 -56.40
C LYS A 760 -0.93 -1.48 -55.15
N LYS A 761 0.06 -2.36 -54.98
CA LYS A 761 1.11 -2.19 -53.98
C LYS A 761 1.75 -0.81 -54.10
N SER A 762 1.79 -0.09 -52.99
CA SER A 762 2.35 1.26 -52.87
C SER A 762 3.20 1.31 -51.61
N GLY A 763 4.40 1.86 -51.71
CA GLY A 763 5.30 2.07 -50.58
C GLY A 763 5.36 3.54 -50.17
N CYS A 764 6.07 3.84 -49.09
CA CYS A 764 6.41 5.21 -48.75
C CYS A 764 7.48 5.74 -49.74
N HIS A 765 7.34 6.97 -50.24
CA HIS A 765 8.24 7.56 -51.23
C HIS A 765 8.74 8.93 -50.78
N GLY A 766 10.01 9.26 -51.05
CA GLY A 766 10.61 10.51 -50.57
C GLY A 766 11.48 10.29 -49.34
N TYR A 767 11.58 11.29 -48.46
CA TYR A 767 12.41 11.15 -47.26
C TYR A 767 11.66 10.38 -46.17
N ILE A 768 12.29 9.33 -45.68
CA ILE A 768 11.79 8.46 -44.62
C ILE A 768 12.89 8.34 -43.57
N ILE A 769 12.54 8.53 -42.31
CA ILE A 769 13.49 8.37 -41.20
C ILE A 769 14.00 6.92 -41.20
N PRO A 770 15.32 6.69 -41.16
CA PRO A 770 15.90 5.34 -41.18
C PRO A 770 15.24 4.41 -40.14
N GLY A 771 14.82 3.22 -40.59
CA GLY A 771 14.16 2.22 -39.73
C GLY A 771 12.68 2.48 -39.42
N LYS A 772 12.06 3.51 -40.02
CA LYS A 772 10.63 3.81 -39.90
C LYS A 772 9.91 3.69 -41.26
N GLY A 773 8.59 3.55 -41.22
CA GLY A 773 7.74 3.43 -42.41
C GLY A 773 7.75 2.05 -43.07
N ASP A 774 7.17 1.98 -44.26
CA ASP A 774 7.10 0.80 -45.11
C ASP A 774 7.50 1.20 -46.55
N VAL A 775 8.81 1.24 -46.80
CA VAL A 775 9.40 1.78 -48.04
C VAL A 775 8.91 1.01 -49.26
N GLU A 776 8.84 -0.30 -49.15
CA GLU A 776 8.45 -1.17 -50.25
C GLU A 776 6.94 -1.39 -50.32
N GLY A 777 6.19 -1.19 -49.23
CA GLY A 777 4.76 -1.48 -49.18
C GLY A 777 4.46 -2.97 -48.98
N ASP A 778 5.33 -3.68 -48.27
CA ASP A 778 5.27 -5.14 -48.09
C ASP A 778 4.39 -5.58 -46.92
N ILE A 779 4.05 -4.66 -46.02
CA ILE A 779 3.31 -4.98 -44.80
C ILE A 779 1.82 -5.31 -45.10
N PRO A 780 1.13 -4.62 -46.04
CA PRO A 780 -0.25 -4.96 -46.37
C PRO A 780 -0.32 -6.31 -47.09
N THR A 781 -1.11 -7.21 -46.52
CA THR A 781 -1.32 -8.57 -47.04
C THR A 781 -2.21 -8.60 -48.29
N ALA A 782 -3.02 -7.56 -48.50
CA ALA A 782 -3.80 -7.37 -49.72
C ALA A 782 -4.15 -5.90 -49.95
N TRP A 783 -4.43 -5.59 -51.23
CA TRP A 783 -4.71 -4.25 -51.74
C TRP A 783 -6.08 -4.22 -52.41
N TYR A 784 -6.85 -3.18 -52.11
CA TYR A 784 -8.22 -3.00 -52.62
C TYR A 784 -8.36 -1.67 -53.37
N SER A 785 -9.30 -1.61 -54.32
CA SER A 785 -9.62 -0.39 -55.05
C SER A 785 -10.71 0.41 -54.34
N THR A 786 -10.46 1.69 -54.10
CA THR A 786 -11.49 2.64 -53.65
C THR A 786 -12.45 3.07 -54.77
N GLN A 787 -12.14 2.77 -56.03
CA GLN A 787 -12.98 3.12 -57.19
C GLN A 787 -13.93 2.00 -57.63
N ASP A 788 -13.66 0.76 -57.22
CA ASP A 788 -14.54 -0.38 -57.46
C ASP A 788 -15.43 -0.63 -56.23
N PRO A 789 -16.75 -0.39 -56.32
CA PRO A 789 -17.66 -0.58 -55.19
C PRO A 789 -17.64 -2.00 -54.61
N SER A 790 -17.36 -3.02 -55.44
CA SER A 790 -17.31 -4.41 -54.98
C SER A 790 -16.03 -4.72 -54.20
N SER A 791 -14.89 -4.20 -54.67
CA SER A 791 -13.61 -4.24 -53.98
C SER A 791 -13.66 -3.44 -52.66
N PHE A 792 -14.23 -2.24 -52.70
CA PHE A 792 -14.32 -1.36 -51.53
C PHE A 792 -15.27 -1.90 -50.45
N LYS A 793 -16.38 -2.52 -50.84
CA LYS A 793 -17.25 -3.24 -49.91
C LYS A 793 -16.54 -4.44 -49.28
N THR A 794 -15.75 -5.17 -50.05
CA THR A 794 -14.99 -6.33 -49.55
C THR A 794 -13.94 -5.90 -48.53
N PHE A 795 -13.26 -4.79 -48.79
CA PHE A 795 -12.39 -4.11 -47.83
C PHE A 795 -13.16 -3.82 -46.55
N LEU A 796 -14.15 -2.91 -46.57
CA LEU A 796 -14.90 -2.52 -45.36
C LEU A 796 -15.47 -3.71 -44.57
N SER A 797 -15.96 -4.76 -45.24
CA SER A 797 -16.51 -5.95 -44.56
C SER A 797 -15.49 -6.79 -43.75
N ARG A 798 -14.19 -6.55 -43.93
CA ARG A 798 -13.09 -7.25 -43.26
C ARG A 798 -12.40 -6.41 -42.17
N SER A 799 -12.75 -5.13 -42.05
CA SER A 799 -12.22 -4.20 -41.05
C SER A 799 -12.64 -4.52 -39.62
N ASP A 800 -11.73 -5.02 -38.77
CA ASP A 800 -11.91 -4.89 -37.31
C ASP A 800 -11.62 -3.45 -36.87
N ILE A 801 -10.65 -2.80 -37.52
CA ILE A 801 -10.23 -1.42 -37.26
C ILE A 801 -10.04 -0.72 -38.61
N LEU A 802 -10.79 0.36 -38.86
CA LEU A 802 -10.64 1.20 -40.05
C LEU A 802 -9.91 2.49 -39.70
N VAL A 803 -8.80 2.77 -40.37
CA VAL A 803 -8.00 3.99 -40.20
C VAL A 803 -8.15 4.89 -41.43
N GLY A 804 -8.63 6.11 -41.22
CA GLY A 804 -8.80 7.17 -42.22
C GLY A 804 -7.68 8.21 -42.17
N SER A 805 -6.96 8.33 -43.28
CA SER A 805 -5.80 9.23 -43.41
C SER A 805 -5.60 9.80 -44.83
N LEU A 806 -6.60 9.66 -45.71
CA LEU A 806 -6.56 10.19 -47.09
C LEU A 806 -6.40 11.71 -47.12
N PRO A 807 -5.83 12.34 -48.17
CA PRO A 807 -5.83 13.80 -48.30
C PRO A 807 -7.26 14.36 -48.53
N SER A 808 -7.50 15.63 -48.19
CA SER A 808 -8.79 16.30 -48.46
C SER A 808 -8.86 16.73 -49.93
N THR A 809 -9.67 16.03 -50.72
CA THR A 809 -9.88 16.30 -52.15
C THR A 809 -11.37 16.24 -52.47
N PRO A 810 -11.82 16.80 -53.61
CA PRO A 810 -13.20 16.62 -54.05
C PRO A 810 -13.65 15.15 -54.17
N ALA A 811 -12.71 14.22 -54.33
CA ALA A 811 -12.99 12.79 -54.45
C ALA A 811 -13.05 12.05 -53.10
N THR A 812 -12.43 12.59 -52.05
CA THR A 812 -12.32 11.95 -50.72
C THR A 812 -13.25 12.59 -49.69
N ARG A 813 -13.73 13.81 -49.94
CA ARG A 813 -14.70 14.50 -49.09
C ARG A 813 -16.02 13.74 -49.03
N GLY A 814 -16.44 13.36 -47.82
CA GLY A 814 -17.65 12.58 -47.58
C GLY A 814 -17.61 11.18 -48.20
N MET A 815 -16.42 10.66 -48.51
CA MET A 815 -16.25 9.34 -49.14
C MET A 815 -16.81 8.23 -48.24
N LEU A 816 -16.63 8.33 -46.93
CA LEU A 816 -17.26 7.41 -45.98
C LEU A 816 -18.65 7.95 -45.61
N THR A 817 -19.68 7.25 -46.08
CA THR A 817 -21.08 7.57 -45.78
C THR A 817 -21.60 6.68 -44.65
N ARG A 818 -22.83 6.95 -44.19
CA ARG A 818 -23.51 6.08 -43.22
C ARG A 818 -23.60 4.64 -43.72
N GLU A 819 -23.87 4.45 -45.00
CA GLU A 819 -23.96 3.13 -45.64
C GLU A 819 -22.61 2.41 -45.68
N HIS A 820 -21.50 3.15 -45.81
CA HIS A 820 -20.15 2.58 -45.74
C HIS A 820 -19.80 2.15 -44.31
N LEU A 821 -20.08 3.00 -43.31
CA LEU A 821 -19.83 2.63 -41.91
C LEU A 821 -20.69 1.45 -41.44
N ALA A 822 -21.91 1.31 -41.97
CA ALA A 822 -22.78 0.17 -41.70
C ALA A 822 -22.31 -1.15 -42.34
N GLN A 823 -21.36 -1.10 -43.30
CA GLN A 823 -20.75 -2.29 -43.91
C GLN A 823 -19.59 -2.84 -43.09
N LEU A 824 -19.11 -2.10 -42.08
CA LEU A 824 -18.10 -2.59 -41.15
C LEU A 824 -18.67 -3.73 -40.30
N PRO A 825 -17.83 -4.73 -39.93
CA PRO A 825 -18.17 -5.72 -38.92
C PRO A 825 -18.79 -5.11 -37.66
N PRO A 826 -19.77 -5.79 -37.03
CA PRO A 826 -20.32 -5.34 -35.76
C PRO A 826 -19.19 -5.15 -34.74
N ARG A 827 -19.20 -4.01 -34.04
CA ARG A 827 -18.18 -3.63 -33.06
C ARG A 827 -16.79 -3.32 -33.68
N ALA A 828 -16.72 -2.92 -34.96
CA ALA A 828 -15.50 -2.36 -35.52
C ALA A 828 -15.12 -1.02 -34.85
N LEU A 829 -13.83 -0.69 -34.87
CA LEU A 829 -13.31 0.60 -34.43
C LEU A 829 -13.03 1.50 -35.64
N PHE A 830 -13.46 2.75 -35.58
CA PHE A 830 -13.11 3.74 -36.60
C PHE A 830 -12.13 4.77 -36.04
N ILE A 831 -11.03 5.03 -36.74
CA ILE A 831 -10.02 6.02 -36.36
C ILE A 831 -9.88 7.01 -37.51
N ASN A 832 -10.15 8.30 -37.27
CA ASN A 832 -9.92 9.35 -38.26
C ASN A 832 -8.82 10.28 -37.78
N VAL A 833 -7.70 10.29 -38.51
CA VAL A 833 -6.50 11.05 -38.15
C VAL A 833 -6.31 12.24 -39.09
N ARG A 834 -6.75 12.14 -40.35
CA ARG A 834 -6.76 13.26 -41.31
C ARG A 834 -7.58 12.93 -42.57
N PRO A 835 -8.30 13.88 -43.19
CA PRO A 835 -8.89 15.11 -42.68
C PRO A 835 -10.29 14.86 -42.07
N GLY A 836 -10.81 15.86 -41.35
CA GLY A 836 -12.13 15.78 -40.72
C GLY A 836 -13.27 15.53 -41.71
N ASP A 837 -13.14 15.98 -42.97
CA ASP A 837 -14.19 15.91 -43.99
C ASP A 837 -14.21 14.59 -44.79
N LEU A 838 -13.40 13.59 -44.42
CA LEU A 838 -13.51 12.23 -44.96
C LEU A 838 -14.87 11.59 -44.63
N VAL A 839 -15.42 11.92 -43.46
CA VAL A 839 -16.71 11.45 -42.95
C VAL A 839 -17.39 12.55 -42.14
N PHE A 840 -18.68 12.78 -42.37
CA PHE A 840 -19.43 13.79 -41.63
C PHE A 840 -19.87 13.29 -40.25
N SER A 841 -19.90 14.18 -39.26
CA SER A 841 -20.23 13.86 -37.87
C SER A 841 -21.54 13.07 -37.71
N ASP A 842 -22.57 13.37 -38.51
CA ASP A 842 -23.87 12.67 -38.47
C ASP A 842 -23.79 11.21 -38.91
N ALA A 843 -22.84 10.86 -39.78
CA ALA A 843 -22.58 9.48 -40.18
C ALA A 843 -21.89 8.71 -39.06
N ILE A 844 -20.92 9.34 -38.37
CA ILE A 844 -20.23 8.75 -37.20
C ILE A 844 -21.21 8.52 -36.06
N LEU A 845 -22.02 9.53 -35.71
CA LEU A 845 -23.02 9.42 -34.63
C LEU A 845 -24.03 8.30 -34.92
N ALA A 846 -24.55 8.23 -36.15
CA ALA A 846 -25.48 7.17 -36.53
C ALA A 846 -24.83 5.77 -36.48
N ALA A 847 -23.56 5.66 -36.86
CA ALA A 847 -22.83 4.41 -36.80
C ALA A 847 -22.48 4.01 -35.36
N LEU A 848 -22.23 4.97 -34.47
CA LEU A 848 -22.08 4.72 -33.04
C LEU A 848 -23.42 4.27 -32.45
N ASP A 849 -24.50 5.05 -32.58
CA ASP A 849 -25.79 4.80 -31.93
C ASP A 849 -26.51 3.52 -32.38
N ALA A 850 -26.13 2.91 -33.51
CA ALA A 850 -26.70 1.65 -33.98
C ALA A 850 -26.43 0.48 -33.00
N GLU A 851 -27.43 -0.40 -32.82
CA GLU A 851 -27.39 -1.55 -31.89
C GLU A 851 -26.25 -2.54 -32.20
N ASN A 852 -25.96 -2.75 -33.48
CA ASN A 852 -24.82 -3.52 -33.98
C ASN A 852 -23.76 -2.63 -34.66
N GLY A 853 -23.69 -1.37 -34.24
CA GLY A 853 -22.82 -0.35 -34.80
C GLY A 853 -21.35 -0.44 -34.36
N LEU A 854 -20.66 0.69 -34.51
CA LEU A 854 -19.25 0.81 -34.12
C LEU A 854 -19.07 0.57 -32.62
N PHE A 855 -17.97 -0.09 -32.28
CA PHE A 855 -17.53 -0.20 -30.90
C PHE A 855 -17.09 1.16 -30.35
N GLY A 856 -16.40 1.94 -31.19
CA GLY A 856 -16.04 3.31 -30.87
C GLY A 856 -15.43 4.05 -32.05
N ALA A 857 -15.21 5.35 -31.84
CA ALA A 857 -14.56 6.24 -32.79
C ALA A 857 -13.44 7.03 -32.10
N GLY A 858 -12.22 6.99 -32.64
CA GLY A 858 -11.10 7.86 -32.26
C GLY A 858 -10.93 8.96 -33.31
N LEU A 859 -11.05 10.22 -32.92
CA LEU A 859 -11.11 11.35 -33.85
C LEU A 859 -10.06 12.39 -33.45
N ASP A 860 -9.01 12.56 -34.25
CA ASP A 860 -8.10 13.70 -34.12
C ASP A 860 -8.56 14.91 -34.95
N VAL A 861 -9.40 14.62 -35.95
CA VAL A 861 -10.02 15.57 -36.88
C VAL A 861 -11.53 15.29 -36.99
N THR A 862 -12.31 16.33 -37.29
CA THR A 862 -13.78 16.26 -37.30
C THR A 862 -14.36 17.19 -38.34
N ASP A 863 -15.52 16.88 -38.94
CA ASP A 863 -16.28 17.84 -39.74
C ASP A 863 -17.62 18.20 -39.07
N PRO A 864 -17.91 19.49 -38.82
CA PRO A 864 -17.05 20.67 -39.05
C PRO A 864 -15.85 20.74 -38.08
N GLU A 865 -14.74 21.37 -38.49
CA GLU A 865 -13.56 21.62 -37.65
C GLU A 865 -13.35 23.14 -37.40
N PRO A 866 -13.29 23.62 -36.15
CA PRO A 866 -13.53 22.88 -34.90
C PRO A 866 -15.03 22.58 -34.70
N LEU A 867 -15.33 21.52 -33.93
CA LEU A 867 -16.71 21.20 -33.56
C LEU A 867 -17.37 22.35 -32.77
N PRO A 868 -18.65 22.67 -33.02
CA PRO A 868 -19.41 23.64 -32.23
C PRO A 868 -19.48 23.27 -30.75
N ALA A 869 -19.57 24.27 -29.87
CA ALA A 869 -19.76 24.05 -28.44
C ALA A 869 -21.03 23.22 -28.18
N GLY A 870 -20.90 22.16 -27.37
CA GLY A 870 -22.01 21.26 -27.05
C GLY A 870 -22.32 20.21 -28.12
N HIS A 871 -21.49 20.05 -29.15
CA HIS A 871 -21.66 19.00 -30.15
C HIS A 871 -21.66 17.60 -29.51
N ALA A 872 -22.56 16.71 -29.98
CA ALA A 872 -22.82 15.41 -29.35
C ALA A 872 -21.57 14.53 -29.22
N LEU A 873 -20.66 14.57 -30.21
CA LEU A 873 -19.41 13.80 -30.19
C LEU A 873 -18.52 14.10 -28.97
N PHE A 874 -18.58 15.30 -28.36
CA PHE A 874 -17.81 15.61 -27.14
C PHE A 874 -18.24 14.80 -25.92
N THR A 875 -19.50 14.37 -25.91
CA THR A 875 -20.13 13.70 -24.75
C THR A 875 -20.55 12.27 -25.06
N HIS A 876 -20.35 11.82 -26.29
CA HIS A 876 -20.78 10.49 -26.72
C HIS A 876 -19.87 9.42 -26.08
N PRO A 877 -20.42 8.43 -25.34
CA PRO A 877 -19.63 7.53 -24.48
C PRO A 877 -18.71 6.57 -25.24
N ARG A 878 -18.86 6.47 -26.56
CA ARG A 878 -18.02 5.65 -27.45
C ARG A 878 -17.18 6.48 -28.43
N ALA A 879 -17.06 7.79 -28.22
CA ALA A 879 -16.20 8.66 -29.02
C ALA A 879 -15.06 9.21 -28.15
N VAL A 880 -13.84 9.20 -28.70
CA VAL A 880 -12.67 9.88 -28.13
C VAL A 880 -12.23 10.92 -29.13
N ILE A 881 -12.20 12.18 -28.71
CA ILE A 881 -11.70 13.29 -29.53
C ILE A 881 -10.39 13.80 -28.92
N THR A 882 -9.34 13.89 -29.72
CA THR A 882 -8.07 14.51 -29.34
C THR A 882 -8.00 15.96 -29.86
N PRO A 883 -7.23 16.86 -29.23
CA PRO A 883 -7.20 18.29 -29.58
C PRO A 883 -6.37 18.58 -30.86
N HIS A 884 -6.44 17.73 -31.88
CA HIS A 884 -5.60 17.77 -33.07
C HIS A 884 -4.10 17.67 -32.73
N SER A 885 -3.75 16.66 -31.91
CA SER A 885 -2.41 16.50 -31.37
C SER A 885 -1.75 15.20 -31.81
N SER A 886 -2.26 14.50 -32.83
CA SER A 886 -1.66 13.24 -33.28
C SER A 886 -0.24 13.40 -33.83
N ALA A 887 0.14 14.64 -34.19
CA ALA A 887 1.50 14.99 -34.64
C ALA A 887 2.45 15.36 -33.48
N ASP A 888 1.94 15.65 -32.27
CA ASP A 888 2.71 16.17 -31.13
C ASP A 888 3.42 15.04 -30.37
N VAL A 889 4.51 14.54 -30.95
CA VAL A 889 5.35 13.49 -30.36
C VAL A 889 6.75 14.02 -29.99
N GLU A 890 7.37 13.41 -28.98
CA GLU A 890 8.77 13.67 -28.63
C GLU A 890 9.67 13.45 -29.86
N GLY A 891 10.52 14.43 -30.17
CA GLY A 891 11.37 14.41 -31.37
C GLY A 891 10.67 14.86 -32.67
N TYR A 892 9.44 15.38 -32.64
CA TYR A 892 8.76 15.94 -33.82
C TYR A 892 9.58 17.01 -34.54
N TYR A 893 10.12 17.98 -33.78
CA TYR A 893 10.98 19.03 -34.33
C TYR A 893 12.33 18.52 -34.82
N ASP A 894 12.87 17.47 -34.18
CA ASP A 894 14.13 16.85 -34.59
C ASP A 894 13.97 16.14 -35.95
N ALA A 895 12.90 15.35 -36.11
CA ALA A 895 12.54 14.72 -37.38
C ALA A 895 12.29 15.75 -38.50
N GLY A 896 11.61 16.87 -38.17
CA GLY A 896 11.45 17.99 -39.10
C GLY A 896 12.77 18.68 -39.45
N GLY A 897 13.71 18.74 -38.50
CA GLY A 897 15.07 19.23 -38.69
C GLY A 897 15.89 18.33 -39.63
N GLU A 898 15.84 17.02 -39.44
CA GLU A 898 16.49 16.02 -40.31
C GLU A 898 15.97 16.10 -41.75
N LEU A 899 14.64 16.15 -41.95
CA LEU A 899 14.03 16.34 -43.26
C LEU A 899 14.49 17.66 -43.92
N ARG A 900 14.58 18.75 -43.14
CA ARG A 900 15.04 20.05 -43.65
C ARG A 900 16.50 19.97 -44.12
N VAL A 901 17.37 19.33 -43.35
CA VAL A 901 18.78 19.14 -43.71
C VAL A 901 18.89 18.30 -45.00
N GLU A 902 18.18 17.17 -45.09
CA GLU A 902 18.23 16.32 -46.28
C GLU A 902 17.68 17.04 -47.52
N ASN A 903 16.61 17.85 -47.39
CA ASN A 903 16.09 18.65 -48.49
C ASN A 903 17.10 19.69 -48.99
N ILE A 904 17.83 20.36 -48.09
CA ILE A 904 18.89 21.31 -48.47
C ILE A 904 20.00 20.57 -49.24
N GLU A 905 20.43 19.41 -48.74
CA GLU A 905 21.46 18.61 -49.39
C GLU A 905 21.01 18.05 -50.74
N ASN A 906 19.76 17.58 -50.85
CA ASN A 906 19.21 17.09 -52.11
C ASN A 906 19.11 18.20 -53.16
N MET A 907 18.68 19.41 -52.76
CA MET A 907 18.67 20.57 -53.65
C MET A 907 20.08 20.98 -54.11
N ARG A 908 21.09 20.90 -53.23
CA ARG A 908 22.50 21.14 -53.59
C ARG A 908 23.01 20.14 -54.63
N ARG A 909 22.53 18.90 -54.59
CA ARG A 909 22.83 17.84 -55.58
C ARG A 909 22.03 18.02 -56.89
N GLY A 910 21.23 19.07 -57.03
CA GLY A 910 20.37 19.32 -58.20
C GLY A 910 19.03 18.57 -58.20
N GLY A 911 18.68 17.92 -57.08
CA GLY A 911 17.39 17.25 -56.89
C GLY A 911 16.27 18.22 -56.52
N THR A 912 15.02 17.71 -56.54
CA THR A 912 13.84 18.44 -56.07
C THR A 912 13.58 18.13 -54.58
N PRO A 913 12.99 19.05 -53.79
CA PRO A 913 12.69 18.76 -52.39
C PRO A 913 11.82 17.51 -52.24
N TYR A 914 12.12 16.69 -51.23
CA TYR A 914 11.28 15.61 -50.78
C TYR A 914 10.03 16.13 -50.08
N ASN A 915 8.95 15.36 -50.18
CA ASN A 915 7.67 15.57 -49.49
C ASN A 915 7.06 16.96 -49.74
N VAL A 916 7.15 17.44 -50.99
CA VAL A 916 6.57 18.74 -51.42
C VAL A 916 5.05 18.71 -51.23
N VAL A 917 4.55 19.65 -50.44
CA VAL A 917 3.12 19.84 -50.20
C VAL A 917 2.48 20.45 -51.47
N ASP A 918 1.47 19.78 -52.01
CA ASP A 918 0.71 20.21 -53.18
C ASP A 918 -0.75 20.50 -52.78
N PRO A 919 -1.09 21.80 -52.58
CA PRO A 919 -2.43 22.20 -52.18
C PRO A 919 -3.54 21.79 -53.17
N VAL A 920 -3.20 21.55 -54.44
CA VAL A 920 -4.16 21.11 -55.47
C VAL A 920 -4.48 19.63 -55.31
N LYS A 921 -3.56 18.84 -54.77
CA LYS A 921 -3.75 17.42 -54.45
C LYS A 921 -4.29 17.17 -53.04
N GLY A 922 -4.63 18.24 -52.30
CA GLY A 922 -5.22 18.14 -50.96
C GLY A 922 -4.21 17.94 -49.82
N TYR A 923 -2.94 18.27 -50.06
CA TYR A 923 -1.87 18.21 -49.07
C TYR A 923 -1.58 19.58 -48.44
#